data_AF-A0A3M7NHJ4-F1
#
_entry.id   AF-A0A3M7NHJ4-F1
#
_cell.length_a   1.000
_cell.length_b   1.000
_cell.length_c   1.000
_cell.angle_alpha   90.00
_cell.angle_beta   90.00
_cell.angle_gamma   90.00
#
_symmetry.space_group_name_H-M   'P 1'
#
loop_
_entity.id
_entity.type
_entity.pdbx_description
1 polymer ?
#
loop_
_entity_poly.entity_id
_entity_poly.type
_entity_poly.pdbx_seq_one_letter_code
_entity_poly.pdbx_strand_id
1 'polypeptide(L)'
;MSPFHVVQHRVPAQHIREYPRALLDDQEAVLYLHVKQYIPTDNPDPQPGDVTIIGAHANGFPKELYEPLWEYLLHSAAKNGFRIRSIWIADVAHQGQSGVLNEAQLGNDPSWADHARDLLHLINLKRDQMPRPLIGIGHSMGGNQLVNVAYMHPRLFTTLILLDPVIHYTAFDQAGRPNIAQLSTFRRDLWPARKTASDTFLSSPFYARWHPKVFDRWCRYGLRDLPTAIYPLDPHSQGPDPVTLTTTKHQEVFTFLRPNYGREGFDGTPINRKERPDLDTSLLQHGQFYRPESPAAFLRLPELRPSVLYLFGAESDLSHPEQCALKMKHTGVGVGGSGGAPDGRVTSITYDGVGHLIAMEAPDRTAEDAARWIAKELERWTKDEQEHDRDMQLRDEAVRDRIRLATEFLDPVDPRARTYRGDIVTMLNRGQRRLTVSLDDIRHHSRELVDGILFTPFEFAPAFDQALKNVITTLPHRAAFELDDDRMYYVAYEGSFGENSCNPRSLGAALLNRMICLEGIVAKASLVRPKVVKSVHWNEAKSTFLFREYRDQTMSTNNPGSLSVYPQTDSEGNALVTEYGYCAYRDHQTITVQEMPERAPPGQLPRGVDVLMDDDMVDRVKAGDRIQLVGIYRSLGNRNAGPGSSIFKTLILANNIVLLSAKSGGGIAQATITDTDVRNINKMSKRANIFAELSASLAPSIFGHAYVKKAILLMLLGGMEKNLPNGTHLRGDINILLVGDPSTAKSQLLRFVLNTAPLAITTTGRGSSGVGLTAAVTTDKETGDRRLEAGAMVLADRGIVCIDEFDKMSDIDRVAIHEVMEQQTVTIAKAGIHTTLNARCSVIAAANPIFGQYDSNRDPAKNIALPDSLLSRFDLLFVITDDIDDSRDRQISEHVLRMHAYRPPGTEEGAPLRESQNQTLGIGLREDGADRSSSAANRKGGGAANHTTEVYEKYNPVLHAGMEPRRDRRGRITNKEPITPISMAFIKKYIQYSKTRCKPQLTQEASNYIVKAYSDLRNDVMDIATRRTAPMTARTLETLIRLSTAHAKARLSAMVEKRDAIVAEEVLKFALFKEVPVKEGRRTKRKKAQRDGRDPTPDLYCLGGRRHDRRRFPTLNPLHPQQHPGLTTSSYPAFNGNNKITAITITNTHPPRAPRAIPLSAGPTPEHIALP
;
A
#
# COMPACT_ATOMS: atom_id res chain seq x y z
N MET A 1 -25.41 -61.88 23.29
CA MET A 1 -25.40 -61.02 22.08
C MET A 1 -24.22 -60.07 22.20
N SER A 2 -23.51 -59.77 21.10
CA SER A 2 -22.42 -58.79 21.13
C SER A 2 -22.99 -57.40 21.44
N PRO A 3 -22.34 -56.57 22.29
CA PRO A 3 -22.81 -55.22 22.58
C PRO A 3 -22.58 -54.23 21.42
N PHE A 4 -22.02 -54.69 20.29
CA PHE A 4 -21.70 -53.88 19.13
C PHE A 4 -22.48 -54.32 17.89
N HIS A 5 -22.88 -53.34 17.08
CA HIS A 5 -23.16 -53.53 15.66
C HIS A 5 -21.84 -53.50 14.89
N VAL A 6 -21.44 -54.64 14.31
CA VAL A 6 -20.14 -54.80 13.64
C VAL A 6 -20.29 -54.61 12.14
N VAL A 7 -19.63 -53.60 11.60
CA VAL A 7 -19.55 -53.31 10.16
C VAL A 7 -18.16 -53.70 9.65
N GLN A 8 -18.09 -54.37 8.51
CA GLN A 8 -16.84 -54.75 7.87
C GLN A 8 -16.60 -53.86 6.65
N HIS A 9 -15.36 -53.37 6.51
CA HIS A 9 -14.94 -52.54 5.40
C HIS A 9 -13.78 -53.19 4.66
N ARG A 10 -13.80 -53.10 3.34
CA ARG A 10 -12.66 -53.38 2.47
C ARG A 10 -12.11 -52.05 1.99
N VAL A 11 -10.90 -51.71 2.40
CA VAL A 11 -10.28 -50.40 2.13
C VAL A 11 -8.98 -50.61 1.37
N PRO A 12 -8.72 -49.91 0.26
CA PRO A 12 -7.41 -49.98 -0.39
C PRO A 12 -6.33 -49.47 0.56
N ALA A 13 -5.21 -50.18 0.61
CA ALA A 13 -4.03 -49.74 1.33
C ALA A 13 -3.38 -48.55 0.62
N GLN A 14 -2.42 -47.90 1.28
CA GLN A 14 -1.67 -46.82 0.66
C GLN A 14 -0.88 -47.33 -0.55
N HIS A 15 -0.81 -46.50 -1.60
CA HIS A 15 -0.26 -46.78 -2.92
C HIS A 15 1.05 -47.59 -2.93
N ILE A 16 2.17 -47.03 -2.48
CA ILE A 16 3.51 -47.66 -2.59
C ILE A 16 3.96 -48.21 -1.24
N ARG A 17 4.46 -49.46 -1.23
CA ARG A 17 5.06 -50.09 -0.05
C ARG A 17 6.49 -49.62 0.19
N GLU A 18 6.93 -49.64 1.46
CA GLU A 18 8.26 -49.16 1.86
C GLU A 18 9.37 -49.91 1.13
N TYR A 19 9.22 -51.23 1.07
CA TYR A 19 10.21 -52.12 0.47
C TYR A 19 9.67 -52.74 -0.81
N PRO A 20 10.45 -52.75 -1.92
CA PRO A 20 10.01 -53.30 -3.20
C PRO A 20 9.54 -54.76 -3.14
N ARG A 21 10.11 -55.57 -2.23
CA ARG A 21 9.77 -56.99 -2.04
C ARG A 21 8.64 -57.24 -1.05
N ALA A 22 7.92 -56.20 -0.64
CA ALA A 22 6.66 -56.35 0.08
C ALA A 22 5.54 -56.90 -0.84
N LEU A 23 5.69 -56.72 -2.16
CA LEU A 23 4.81 -57.24 -3.21
C LEU A 23 5.56 -58.29 -4.05
N LEU A 24 4.83 -59.24 -4.64
CA LEU A 24 5.41 -60.36 -5.40
C LEU A 24 5.92 -59.94 -6.79
N ASP A 25 5.06 -59.31 -7.61
CA ASP A 25 5.33 -59.05 -9.03
C ASP A 25 5.38 -57.56 -9.38
N ASP A 26 4.30 -56.82 -9.07
CA ASP A 26 4.12 -55.41 -9.44
C ASP A 26 4.13 -54.49 -8.21
N GLN A 27 4.94 -53.43 -8.25
CA GLN A 27 5.01 -52.43 -7.17
C GLN A 27 3.75 -51.55 -7.09
N GLU A 28 2.97 -51.50 -8.17
CA GLU A 28 1.72 -50.74 -8.27
C GLU A 28 0.50 -51.58 -7.83
N ALA A 29 0.69 -52.83 -7.44
CA ALA A 29 -0.40 -53.71 -7.03
C ALA A 29 -1.09 -53.19 -5.75
N VAL A 30 -2.41 -53.00 -5.83
CA VAL A 30 -3.22 -52.48 -4.72
C VAL A 30 -3.58 -53.59 -3.75
N LEU A 31 -2.98 -53.55 -2.56
CA LEU A 31 -3.39 -54.38 -1.43
C LEU A 31 -4.64 -53.81 -0.76
N TYR A 32 -5.43 -54.67 -0.12
CA TYR A 32 -6.62 -54.29 0.62
C TYR A 32 -6.50 -54.60 2.11
N LEU A 33 -7.02 -53.69 2.93
CA LEU A 33 -7.19 -53.87 4.37
C LEU A 33 -8.60 -54.35 4.66
N HIS A 34 -8.69 -55.37 5.50
CA HIS A 34 -9.94 -55.79 6.12
C HIS A 34 -10.09 -55.08 7.47
N VAL A 35 -11.04 -54.15 7.54
CA VAL A 35 -11.26 -53.30 8.72
C VAL A 35 -12.59 -53.67 9.37
N LYS A 36 -12.58 -53.82 10.70
CA LYS A 36 -13.81 -53.93 11.49
C LYS A 36 -14.09 -52.63 12.22
N GLN A 37 -15.33 -52.16 12.09
CA GLN A 37 -15.90 -51.06 12.84
C GLN A 37 -16.91 -51.62 13.83
N TYR A 38 -16.70 -51.36 15.11
CA TYR A 38 -17.61 -51.73 16.19
C TYR A 38 -18.37 -50.47 16.64
N ILE A 39 -19.67 -50.45 16.39
CA ILE A 39 -20.56 -49.35 16.80
C ILE A 39 -21.35 -49.80 18.03
N PRO A 40 -21.26 -49.13 19.18
CA PRO A 40 -21.99 -49.53 20.38
C PRO A 40 -23.51 -49.50 20.14
N THR A 41 -24.21 -50.55 20.59
CA THR A 41 -25.67 -50.66 20.41
C THR A 41 -26.47 -49.64 21.23
N ASP A 42 -25.86 -49.09 22.28
CA ASP A 42 -26.39 -48.03 23.14
C ASP A 42 -26.12 -46.61 22.61
N ASN A 43 -25.32 -46.46 21.54
CA ASN A 43 -25.01 -45.16 20.93
C ASN A 43 -25.03 -45.21 19.38
N PRO A 44 -26.20 -45.45 18.75
CA PRO A 44 -26.32 -45.54 17.30
C PRO A 44 -26.12 -44.19 16.59
N ASP A 45 -26.50 -43.07 17.24
CA ASP A 45 -26.39 -41.71 16.72
C ASP A 45 -25.37 -40.91 17.55
N PRO A 46 -24.07 -40.94 17.18
CA PRO A 46 -23.02 -40.37 18.00
C PRO A 46 -23.07 -38.85 18.03
N GLN A 47 -22.82 -38.28 19.20
CA GLN A 47 -22.79 -36.83 19.39
C GLN A 47 -21.38 -36.25 19.21
N PRO A 48 -21.26 -34.92 18.99
CA PRO A 48 -19.99 -34.22 19.09
C PRO A 48 -19.33 -34.48 20.46
N GLY A 49 -18.05 -34.83 20.46
CA GLY A 49 -17.29 -35.21 21.67
C GLY A 49 -17.24 -36.71 21.98
N ASP A 50 -18.09 -37.54 21.37
CA ASP A 50 -17.99 -39.00 21.51
C ASP A 50 -16.69 -39.53 20.88
N VAL A 51 -16.06 -40.51 21.55
CA VAL A 51 -14.69 -40.94 21.24
C VAL A 51 -14.63 -41.92 20.08
N THR A 52 -13.70 -41.71 19.15
CA THR A 52 -13.34 -42.73 18.15
C THR A 52 -12.02 -43.40 18.52
N ILE A 53 -12.02 -44.73 18.57
CA ILE A 53 -10.83 -45.50 18.95
C ILE A 53 -10.25 -46.17 17.70
N ILE A 54 -8.93 -46.04 17.51
CA ILE A 54 -8.16 -46.72 16.48
C ILE A 54 -7.30 -47.80 17.15
N GLY A 55 -7.63 -49.05 16.91
CA GLY A 55 -6.89 -50.21 17.39
C GLY A 55 -5.80 -50.65 16.41
N ALA A 56 -4.68 -51.16 16.95
CA ALA A 56 -3.64 -51.83 16.18
C ALA A 56 -3.19 -53.13 16.88
N HIS A 57 -3.22 -54.24 16.15
CA HIS A 57 -2.97 -55.57 16.71
C HIS A 57 -1.48 -55.94 16.73
N ALA A 58 -1.15 -56.98 17.51
CA ALA A 58 0.20 -57.55 17.58
C ALA A 58 0.50 -58.50 16.40
N ASN A 59 1.79 -58.76 16.15
CA ASN A 59 2.24 -59.63 15.07
C ASN A 59 1.63 -61.05 15.20
N GLY A 60 1.06 -61.58 14.11
CA GLY A 60 0.56 -62.95 14.03
C GLY A 60 -0.85 -63.17 14.58
N PHE A 61 -1.46 -62.16 15.21
CA PHE A 61 -2.77 -62.29 15.87
C PHE A 61 -3.87 -61.52 15.12
N PRO A 62 -5.00 -62.15 14.76
CA PRO A 62 -6.13 -61.45 14.17
C PRO A 62 -6.70 -60.36 15.08
N LYS A 63 -7.16 -59.24 14.50
CA LYS A 63 -7.82 -58.14 15.22
C LYS A 63 -9.02 -58.57 16.09
N GLU A 64 -9.69 -59.68 15.75
CA GLU A 64 -10.84 -60.21 16.50
C GLU A 64 -10.50 -60.63 17.93
N LEU A 65 -9.23 -60.91 18.24
CA LEU A 65 -8.81 -61.28 19.59
C LEU A 65 -8.99 -60.14 20.59
N TYR A 66 -9.12 -58.91 20.10
CA TYR A 66 -9.33 -57.71 20.92
C TYR A 66 -10.82 -57.42 21.17
N GLU A 67 -11.75 -58.19 20.59
CA GLU A 67 -13.19 -58.01 20.84
C GLU A 67 -13.55 -58.03 22.34
N PRO A 68 -13.01 -58.96 23.17
CA PRO A 68 -13.26 -58.93 24.62
C PRO A 68 -12.75 -57.66 25.31
N LEU A 69 -11.60 -57.11 24.87
CA LEU A 69 -11.09 -55.83 25.38
C LEU A 69 -12.06 -54.69 25.04
N TRP A 70 -12.60 -54.66 23.82
CA TRP A 70 -13.61 -53.67 23.41
C TRP A 70 -14.90 -53.79 24.23
N GLU A 71 -15.36 -55.01 24.49
CA GLU A 71 -16.52 -55.26 25.34
C GLU A 71 -16.30 -54.67 26.75
N TYR A 72 -15.19 -54.99 27.41
CA TYR A 72 -14.91 -54.47 28.75
C TYR A 72 -14.66 -52.96 28.75
N LEU A 73 -14.06 -52.42 27.69
CA LEU A 73 -13.81 -50.99 27.56
C LEU A 73 -15.10 -50.20 27.42
N LEU A 74 -16.10 -50.71 26.70
CA LEU A 74 -17.42 -50.08 26.61
C LEU A 74 -18.11 -49.98 27.98
N HIS A 75 -18.08 -51.06 28.76
CA HIS A 75 -18.63 -51.05 30.12
C HIS A 75 -17.87 -50.09 31.04
N SER A 76 -16.54 -50.06 30.92
CA SER A 76 -15.68 -49.19 31.73
C SER A 76 -15.81 -47.72 31.32
N ALA A 77 -16.07 -47.42 30.04
CA ALA A 77 -16.31 -46.08 29.54
C ALA A 77 -17.57 -45.47 30.17
N ALA A 78 -18.66 -46.23 30.22
CA ALA A 78 -19.90 -45.83 30.88
C ALA A 78 -19.68 -45.51 32.38
N LYS A 79 -18.87 -46.32 33.08
CA LYS A 79 -18.50 -46.09 34.49
C LYS A 79 -17.67 -44.82 34.69
N ASN A 80 -16.86 -44.43 33.71
CA ASN A 80 -15.97 -43.26 33.77
C ASN A 80 -16.56 -42.01 33.10
N GLY A 81 -17.82 -42.03 32.66
CA GLY A 81 -18.55 -40.85 32.20
C GLY A 81 -18.22 -40.38 30.79
N PHE A 82 -17.73 -41.24 29.89
CA PHE A 82 -17.58 -40.92 28.47
C PHE A 82 -18.21 -42.00 27.57
N ARG A 83 -18.58 -41.60 26.35
CA ARG A 83 -19.21 -42.51 25.37
C ARG A 83 -18.28 -42.79 24.19
N ILE A 84 -18.37 -44.00 23.68
CA ILE A 84 -17.64 -44.43 22.49
C ILE A 84 -18.56 -44.23 21.28
N ARG A 85 -18.04 -43.58 20.24
CA ARG A 85 -18.70 -43.48 18.93
C ARG A 85 -18.54 -44.78 18.16
N SER A 86 -17.29 -45.16 17.93
CA SER A 86 -16.95 -46.39 17.22
C SER A 86 -15.50 -46.77 17.47
N ILE A 87 -15.23 -48.07 17.36
CA ILE A 87 -13.88 -48.63 17.46
C ILE A 87 -13.52 -49.20 16.09
N TRP A 88 -12.38 -48.80 15.56
CA TRP A 88 -11.89 -49.24 14.26
C TRP A 88 -10.58 -49.99 14.45
N ILE A 89 -10.48 -51.19 13.90
CA ILE A 89 -9.24 -51.95 13.88
C ILE A 89 -9.11 -52.64 12.54
N ALA A 90 -7.93 -52.52 11.93
CA ALA A 90 -7.59 -53.13 10.66
C ALA A 90 -6.58 -54.25 10.90
N ASP A 91 -6.68 -55.34 10.13
CA ASP A 91 -5.55 -56.28 10.06
C ASP A 91 -4.45 -55.68 9.18
N VAL A 92 -3.19 -55.89 9.55
CA VAL A 92 -2.04 -55.54 8.70
C VAL A 92 -2.15 -56.23 7.35
N ALA A 93 -1.75 -55.58 6.26
CA ALA A 93 -2.00 -56.03 4.88
C ALA A 93 -1.61 -57.50 4.59
N HIS A 94 -0.56 -58.02 5.23
CA HIS A 94 -0.07 -59.39 5.08
C HIS A 94 -0.49 -60.36 6.20
N GLN A 95 -1.37 -59.93 7.13
CA GLN A 95 -1.78 -60.72 8.30
C GLN A 95 -3.31 -60.80 8.43
N GLY A 96 -3.78 -61.79 9.18
CA GLY A 96 -5.20 -61.98 9.46
C GLY A 96 -6.04 -62.03 8.19
N GLN A 97 -7.21 -61.42 8.21
CA GLN A 97 -8.13 -61.42 7.07
C GLN A 97 -7.60 -60.54 5.92
N SER A 98 -6.86 -59.47 6.20
CA SER A 98 -6.18 -58.67 5.16
C SER A 98 -5.19 -59.53 4.37
N GLY A 99 -4.41 -60.37 5.06
CA GLY A 99 -3.48 -61.31 4.42
C GLY A 99 -4.19 -62.30 3.50
N VAL A 100 -5.37 -62.78 3.90
CA VAL A 100 -6.21 -63.65 3.05
C VAL A 100 -6.72 -62.92 1.80
N LEU A 101 -7.14 -61.65 1.93
CA LEU A 101 -7.56 -60.85 0.77
C LEU A 101 -6.42 -60.62 -0.24
N ASN A 102 -5.19 -60.58 0.25
CA ASN A 102 -4.01 -60.21 -0.52
C ASN A 102 -3.14 -61.40 -0.91
N GLU A 103 -3.54 -62.64 -0.60
CA GLU A 103 -2.69 -63.84 -0.61
C GLU A 103 -1.90 -64.04 -1.92
N ALA A 104 -2.47 -63.67 -3.07
CA ALA A 104 -1.82 -63.80 -4.38
C ALA A 104 -0.76 -62.72 -4.69
N GLN A 105 -0.67 -61.65 -3.90
CA GLN A 105 0.16 -60.47 -4.18
C GLN A 105 1.24 -60.20 -3.12
N LEU A 106 1.22 -60.93 -1.99
CA LEU A 106 2.14 -60.70 -0.88
C LEU A 106 3.56 -61.17 -1.19
N GLY A 107 4.54 -60.30 -0.95
CA GLY A 107 5.96 -60.61 -1.00
C GLY A 107 6.52 -61.11 0.35
N ASN A 108 7.85 -61.05 0.49
CA ASN A 108 8.59 -61.58 1.65
C ASN A 108 9.35 -60.53 2.48
N ASP A 109 9.21 -59.24 2.17
CA ASP A 109 9.86 -58.16 2.91
C ASP A 109 8.87 -57.04 3.31
N PRO A 110 7.91 -57.31 4.22
CA PRO A 110 6.99 -56.28 4.70
C PRO A 110 7.66 -55.28 5.66
N SER A 111 7.19 -54.03 5.72
CA SER A 111 7.60 -53.04 6.73
C SER A 111 6.50 -52.77 7.75
N TRP A 112 6.88 -52.48 9.01
CA TRP A 112 5.91 -52.03 10.01
C TRP A 112 5.38 -50.62 9.70
N ALA A 113 6.19 -49.79 9.03
CA ALA A 113 5.82 -48.43 8.68
C ALA A 113 4.66 -48.37 7.67
N ASP A 114 4.53 -49.38 6.80
CA ASP A 114 3.42 -49.49 5.84
C ASP A 114 2.06 -49.47 6.54
N HIS A 115 1.92 -50.20 7.67
CA HIS A 115 0.64 -50.23 8.37
C HIS A 115 0.30 -48.91 9.05
N ALA A 116 1.31 -48.17 9.54
CA ALA A 116 1.08 -46.83 10.06
C ALA A 116 0.54 -45.91 8.96
N ARG A 117 1.09 -46.00 7.74
CA ARG A 117 0.61 -45.20 6.60
C ARG A 117 -0.78 -45.63 6.15
N ASP A 118 -1.05 -46.92 6.16
CA ASP A 118 -2.35 -47.52 5.89
C ASP A 118 -3.44 -47.03 6.87
N LEU A 119 -3.13 -46.99 8.17
CA LEU A 119 -4.05 -46.49 9.20
C LEU A 119 -4.33 -44.99 9.00
N LEU A 120 -3.30 -44.19 8.69
CA LEU A 120 -3.49 -42.77 8.38
C LEU A 120 -4.34 -42.57 7.11
N HIS A 121 -4.12 -43.41 6.09
CA HIS A 121 -4.91 -43.39 4.87
C HIS A 121 -6.39 -43.75 5.13
N LEU A 122 -6.64 -44.80 5.92
CA LEU A 122 -7.98 -45.17 6.37
C LEU A 122 -8.68 -44.01 7.09
N ILE A 123 -8.00 -43.35 8.02
CA ILE A 123 -8.57 -42.23 8.78
C ILE A 123 -8.95 -41.07 7.84
N ASN A 124 -8.12 -40.77 6.84
CA ASN A 124 -8.41 -39.73 5.87
C ASN A 124 -9.58 -40.10 4.94
N LEU A 125 -9.67 -41.36 4.49
CA LEU A 125 -10.78 -41.85 3.67
C LEU A 125 -12.12 -41.86 4.42
N LYS A 126 -12.08 -42.04 5.76
CA LYS A 126 -13.27 -42.11 6.62
C LYS A 126 -13.38 -40.92 7.57
N ARG A 127 -12.80 -39.77 7.20
CA ARG A 127 -12.72 -38.55 8.02
C ARG A 127 -14.08 -38.14 8.58
N ASP A 128 -15.11 -38.21 7.75
CA ASP A 128 -16.48 -37.82 8.06
C ASP A 128 -17.07 -38.66 9.21
N GLN A 129 -16.60 -39.91 9.35
CA GLN A 129 -17.03 -40.86 10.38
C GLN A 129 -16.09 -40.88 11.61
N MET A 130 -14.91 -40.24 11.51
CA MET A 130 -13.90 -40.20 12.57
C MET A 130 -13.58 -38.76 13.04
N PRO A 131 -14.57 -37.92 13.44
CA PRO A 131 -14.25 -36.62 14.04
C PRO A 131 -13.52 -36.77 15.38
N ARG A 132 -12.71 -35.76 15.74
CA ARG A 132 -12.03 -35.69 17.04
C ARG A 132 -13.04 -35.75 18.21
N PRO A 133 -12.69 -36.36 19.35
CA PRO A 133 -11.36 -36.88 19.73
C PRO A 133 -11.09 -38.30 19.20
N LEU A 134 -9.85 -38.53 18.70
CA LEU A 134 -9.36 -39.85 18.31
C LEU A 134 -8.36 -40.38 19.33
N ILE A 135 -8.48 -41.66 19.67
CA ILE A 135 -7.61 -42.34 20.64
C ILE A 135 -6.99 -43.58 20.00
N GLY A 136 -5.68 -43.74 20.15
CA GLY A 136 -4.97 -44.92 19.65
C GLY A 136 -4.76 -45.95 20.76
N ILE A 137 -5.10 -47.21 20.50
CA ILE A 137 -4.79 -48.35 21.39
C ILE A 137 -4.01 -49.40 20.59
N GLY A 138 -2.72 -49.57 20.91
CA GLY A 138 -1.83 -50.43 20.14
C GLY A 138 -1.11 -51.44 21.03
N HIS A 139 -1.05 -52.69 20.58
CA HIS A 139 -0.37 -53.78 21.30
C HIS A 139 0.89 -54.22 20.58
N SER A 140 2.00 -54.37 21.32
CA SER A 140 3.26 -54.90 20.78
C SER A 140 3.73 -54.11 19.55
N MET A 141 3.89 -54.76 18.39
CA MET A 141 4.12 -54.13 17.08
C MET A 141 3.10 -53.03 16.76
N GLY A 142 1.82 -53.26 17.04
CA GLY A 142 0.75 -52.27 16.81
C GLY A 142 0.94 -50.99 17.61
N GLY A 143 1.56 -51.07 18.79
CA GLY A 143 1.92 -49.89 19.58
C GLY A 143 2.97 -49.01 18.87
N ASN A 144 3.99 -49.64 18.28
CA ASN A 144 4.98 -48.95 17.45
C ASN A 144 4.35 -48.31 16.21
N GLN A 145 3.43 -49.01 15.55
CA GLN A 145 2.71 -48.51 14.38
C GLN A 145 1.90 -47.25 14.70
N LEU A 146 1.14 -47.22 15.81
CA LEU A 146 0.39 -46.02 16.21
C LEU A 146 1.29 -44.85 16.61
N VAL A 147 2.45 -45.11 17.20
CA VAL A 147 3.46 -44.08 17.46
C VAL A 147 3.96 -43.48 16.14
N ASN A 148 4.21 -44.31 15.11
CA ASN A 148 4.58 -43.82 13.78
C ASN A 148 3.45 -43.02 13.09
N VAL A 149 2.18 -43.39 13.29
CA VAL A 149 1.03 -42.57 12.85
C VAL A 149 1.08 -41.19 13.51
N ALA A 150 1.35 -41.14 14.81
CA ALA A 150 1.49 -39.88 15.53
C ALA A 150 2.70 -39.05 15.04
N TYR A 151 3.80 -39.67 14.61
CA TYR A 151 4.90 -38.92 13.98
C TYR A 151 4.55 -38.31 12.63
N MET A 152 3.73 -38.99 11.82
CA MET A 152 3.26 -38.45 10.55
C MET A 152 2.23 -37.33 10.73
N HIS A 153 1.37 -37.45 11.75
CA HIS A 153 0.39 -36.41 12.08
C HIS A 153 0.32 -36.17 13.60
N PRO A 154 1.19 -35.30 14.16
CA PRO A 154 1.35 -35.11 15.61
C PRO A 154 0.09 -34.69 16.38
N ARG A 155 -0.89 -34.06 15.71
CA ARG A 155 -2.16 -33.62 16.32
C ARG A 155 -3.32 -34.62 16.12
N LEU A 156 -3.07 -35.79 15.55
CA LEU A 156 -4.14 -36.71 15.15
C LEU A 156 -4.82 -37.34 16.37
N PHE A 157 -4.01 -37.95 17.22
CA PHE A 157 -4.48 -38.60 18.44
C PHE A 157 -4.47 -37.62 19.61
N THR A 158 -5.55 -37.63 20.39
CA THR A 158 -5.60 -36.95 21.68
C THR A 158 -4.68 -37.65 22.68
N THR A 159 -4.73 -39.00 22.70
CA THR A 159 -3.86 -39.84 23.55
C THR A 159 -3.60 -41.20 22.89
N LEU A 160 -2.50 -41.82 23.28
CA LEU A 160 -2.14 -43.20 22.96
C LEU A 160 -2.14 -44.07 24.23
N ILE A 161 -2.65 -45.30 24.10
CA ILE A 161 -2.50 -46.37 25.09
C ILE A 161 -1.70 -47.48 24.43
N LEU A 162 -0.53 -47.75 24.98
CA LEU A 162 0.43 -48.68 24.42
C LEU A 162 0.54 -49.90 25.32
N LEU A 163 0.04 -51.04 24.83
CA LEU A 163 0.08 -52.32 25.51
C LEU A 163 1.39 -53.01 25.15
N ASP A 164 2.28 -53.11 26.11
CA ASP A 164 3.62 -53.70 26.00
C ASP A 164 4.33 -53.42 24.66
N PRO A 165 4.48 -52.13 24.26
CA PRO A 165 4.85 -51.79 22.90
C PRO A 165 6.29 -52.14 22.61
N VAL A 166 6.51 -52.57 21.36
CA VAL A 166 7.81 -52.97 20.85
C VAL A 166 8.60 -51.73 20.37
N ILE A 167 9.18 -51.01 21.33
CA ILE A 167 9.93 -49.76 21.13
C ILE A 167 11.20 -49.84 21.99
N HIS A 168 12.26 -50.41 21.44
CA HIS A 168 13.52 -50.69 22.13
C HIS A 168 14.70 -50.12 21.34
N TYR A 169 15.73 -49.66 22.06
CA TYR A 169 16.96 -49.13 21.48
C TYR A 169 17.85 -50.21 20.84
N THR A 170 17.88 -51.43 21.39
CA THR A 170 18.69 -52.56 20.89
C THR A 170 17.83 -53.61 20.16
N ALA A 171 18.41 -54.29 19.16
CA ALA A 171 17.76 -55.38 18.43
C ALA A 171 17.44 -56.63 19.30
N PHE A 172 16.50 -57.47 18.83
CA PHE A 172 15.85 -58.56 19.57
C PHE A 172 16.72 -59.75 20.03
N ASP A 173 17.98 -59.84 19.59
CA ASP A 173 18.87 -60.95 19.96
C ASP A 173 19.93 -60.49 20.97
N GLN A 174 19.58 -60.58 22.26
CA GLN A 174 20.59 -60.62 23.34
C GLN A 174 20.84 -62.10 23.71
N ALA A 175 22.11 -62.45 23.91
CA ALA A 175 22.55 -63.81 24.26
C ALA A 175 21.76 -64.36 25.46
N GLY A 176 21.10 -65.51 25.28
CA GLY A 176 20.38 -66.23 26.33
C GLY A 176 18.84 -66.23 26.23
N ARG A 177 18.24 -65.62 25.20
CA ARG A 177 16.77 -65.54 25.03
C ARG A 177 16.26 -66.48 23.93
N PRO A 178 15.01 -66.99 24.02
CA PRO A 178 14.39 -67.73 22.93
C PRO A 178 14.18 -66.81 21.72
N ASN A 179 14.76 -67.14 20.57
CA ASN A 179 14.55 -66.37 19.35
C ASN A 179 13.10 -66.57 18.87
N ILE A 180 12.26 -65.54 19.02
CA ILE A 180 10.81 -65.60 18.75
C ILE A 180 10.55 -65.96 17.27
N ALA A 181 11.36 -65.45 16.35
CA ALA A 181 11.25 -65.78 14.93
C ALA A 181 11.58 -67.27 14.68
N GLN A 182 12.54 -67.84 15.41
CA GLN A 182 12.83 -69.27 15.37
C GLN A 182 11.65 -70.11 15.90
N LEU A 183 11.03 -69.70 17.01
CA LEU A 183 9.84 -70.37 17.56
C LEU A 183 8.67 -70.35 16.57
N SER A 184 8.41 -69.23 15.90
CA SER A 184 7.37 -69.13 14.86
C SER A 184 7.68 -69.97 13.62
N THR A 185 8.96 -70.21 13.30
CA THR A 185 9.36 -71.04 12.15
C THR A 185 9.01 -72.52 12.33
N PHE A 186 9.18 -73.06 13.55
CA PHE A 186 8.88 -74.46 13.89
C PHE A 186 7.42 -74.69 14.34
N ARG A 187 6.60 -73.63 14.33
CA ARG A 187 5.19 -73.72 14.71
C ARG A 187 4.42 -74.60 13.71
N ARG A 188 3.59 -75.51 14.24
CA ARG A 188 2.65 -76.27 13.43
C ARG A 188 1.66 -75.33 12.76
N ASP A 189 1.42 -75.53 11.47
CA ASP A 189 0.57 -74.69 10.62
C ASP A 189 -0.62 -75.43 9.99
N LEU A 190 -0.65 -76.76 10.03
CA LEU A 190 -1.70 -77.58 9.41
C LEU A 190 -2.30 -78.60 10.41
N TRP A 191 -3.63 -78.68 10.45
CA TRP A 191 -4.38 -79.65 11.25
C TRP A 191 -5.46 -80.35 10.42
N PRO A 192 -5.76 -81.64 10.72
CA PRO A 192 -6.80 -82.38 10.02
C PRO A 192 -8.22 -81.84 10.23
N ALA A 193 -8.48 -81.16 11.35
CA ALA A 193 -9.76 -80.57 11.67
C ALA A 193 -9.59 -79.43 12.68
N ARG A 194 -10.52 -78.46 12.66
CA ARG A 194 -10.54 -77.32 13.60
C ARG A 194 -10.58 -77.72 15.07
N LYS A 195 -11.32 -78.78 15.41
CA LYS A 195 -11.40 -79.31 16.78
C LYS A 195 -10.06 -79.89 17.27
N THR A 196 -9.34 -80.60 16.40
CA THR A 196 -8.00 -81.10 16.71
C THR A 196 -7.01 -79.96 16.94
N ALA A 197 -7.14 -78.87 16.19
CA ALA A 197 -6.33 -77.67 16.39
C ALA A 197 -6.63 -77.00 17.75
N SER A 198 -7.90 -76.84 18.12
CA SER A 198 -8.28 -76.26 19.41
C SER A 198 -7.77 -77.07 20.61
N ASP A 199 -7.88 -78.40 20.54
CA ASP A 199 -7.40 -79.29 21.60
C ASP A 199 -5.87 -79.22 21.74
N THR A 200 -5.15 -79.12 20.61
CA THR A 200 -3.70 -78.92 20.58
C THR A 200 -3.31 -77.60 21.25
N PHE A 201 -4.03 -76.50 20.98
CA PHE A 201 -3.76 -75.21 21.61
C PHE A 201 -4.02 -75.23 23.12
N LEU A 202 -5.10 -75.85 23.58
CA LEU A 202 -5.40 -75.98 25.02
C LEU A 202 -4.33 -76.76 25.78
N SER A 203 -3.68 -77.73 25.14
CA SER A 203 -2.60 -78.50 25.77
C SER A 203 -1.30 -77.69 25.97
N SER A 204 -1.17 -76.53 25.32
CA SER A 204 0.03 -75.69 25.41
C SER A 204 -0.05 -74.71 26.58
N PRO A 205 0.98 -74.62 27.44
CA PRO A 205 1.04 -73.65 28.55
C PRO A 205 0.88 -72.19 28.12
N PHE A 206 1.20 -71.86 26.86
CA PHE A 206 1.12 -70.51 26.31
C PHE A 206 -0.34 -70.02 26.21
N TYR A 207 -1.25 -70.83 25.67
CA TYR A 207 -2.66 -70.46 25.54
C TYR A 207 -3.45 -70.66 26.83
N ALA A 208 -2.97 -71.51 27.75
CA ALA A 208 -3.62 -71.74 29.04
C ALA A 208 -3.71 -70.47 29.91
N ARG A 209 -2.82 -69.49 29.69
CA ARG A 209 -2.83 -68.18 30.36
C ARG A 209 -3.86 -67.20 29.79
N TRP A 210 -4.40 -67.46 28.60
CA TRP A 210 -5.29 -66.52 27.92
C TRP A 210 -6.69 -66.51 28.52
N HIS A 211 -7.35 -65.35 28.47
CA HIS A 211 -8.72 -65.22 28.89
C HIS A 211 -9.66 -66.11 28.03
N PRO A 212 -10.62 -66.87 28.61
CA PRO A 212 -11.42 -67.86 27.87
C PRO A 212 -12.14 -67.30 26.63
N LYS A 213 -12.69 -66.08 26.72
CA LYS A 213 -13.31 -65.40 25.56
C LYS A 213 -12.33 -65.12 24.42
N VAL A 214 -11.08 -64.80 24.74
CA VAL A 214 -10.03 -64.52 23.73
C VAL A 214 -9.62 -65.83 23.07
N PHE A 215 -9.48 -66.91 23.85
CA PHE A 215 -9.17 -68.23 23.32
C PHE A 215 -10.24 -68.75 22.35
N ASP A 216 -11.53 -68.54 22.64
CA ASP A 216 -12.63 -68.84 21.71
C ASP A 216 -12.49 -68.08 20.38
N ARG A 217 -12.17 -66.78 20.44
CA ARG A 217 -11.91 -65.96 19.24
C ARG A 217 -10.70 -66.45 18.45
N TRP A 218 -9.64 -66.91 19.11
CA TRP A 218 -8.50 -67.52 18.44
C TRP A 218 -8.86 -68.80 17.70
N CYS A 219 -9.63 -69.70 18.32
CA CYS A 219 -10.07 -70.94 17.67
C CYS A 219 -10.96 -70.67 16.44
N ARG A 220 -11.72 -69.56 16.46
CA ARG A 220 -12.61 -69.17 15.36
C ARG A 220 -11.90 -68.43 14.23
N TYR A 221 -11.10 -67.41 14.55
CA TYR A 221 -10.53 -66.49 13.56
C TYR A 221 -9.03 -66.68 13.30
N GLY A 222 -8.31 -67.34 14.21
CA GLY A 222 -6.89 -67.69 14.04
C GLY A 222 -6.64 -68.85 13.08
N LEU A 223 -7.70 -69.58 12.71
CA LEU A 223 -7.68 -70.70 11.78
C LEU A 223 -8.58 -70.44 10.57
N ARG A 224 -8.09 -70.78 9.37
CA ARG A 224 -8.81 -70.75 8.10
C ARG A 224 -8.91 -72.14 7.48
N ASP A 225 -10.00 -72.39 6.76
CA ASP A 225 -10.25 -73.65 6.08
C ASP A 225 -9.46 -73.71 4.76
N LEU A 226 -9.08 -74.91 4.31
CA LEU A 226 -8.43 -75.13 3.01
C LEU A 226 -9.48 -75.21 1.87
N PRO A 227 -9.15 -74.96 0.59
CA PRO A 227 -7.83 -74.75 -0.01
C PRO A 227 -7.26 -73.35 0.19
N THR A 228 -5.94 -73.24 0.18
CA THR A 228 -5.18 -71.97 0.22
C THR A 228 -4.07 -71.97 -0.81
N ALA A 229 -3.43 -70.83 -1.10
CA ALA A 229 -2.35 -70.77 -2.10
C ALA A 229 -1.14 -71.64 -1.71
N ILE A 230 -0.88 -71.80 -0.41
CA ILE A 230 0.23 -72.60 0.13
C ILE A 230 -0.15 -74.09 0.21
N TYR A 231 -1.41 -74.39 0.53
CA TYR A 231 -1.92 -75.75 0.68
C TYR A 231 -3.15 -75.96 -0.22
N PRO A 232 -2.96 -76.30 -1.50
CA PRO A 232 -4.07 -76.66 -2.39
C PRO A 232 -4.69 -77.99 -1.94
N LEU A 233 -6.02 -78.09 -2.01
CA LEU A 233 -6.77 -79.34 -1.81
C LEU A 233 -7.17 -79.94 -3.15
N ASP A 234 -7.11 -81.27 -3.25
CA ASP A 234 -7.67 -82.02 -4.37
C ASP A 234 -9.22 -81.95 -4.30
N PRO A 235 -9.92 -81.54 -5.38
CA PRO A 235 -11.38 -81.51 -5.44
C PRO A 235 -12.08 -82.84 -5.08
N HIS A 236 -11.36 -83.97 -5.06
CA HIS A 236 -11.91 -85.30 -4.77
C HIS A 236 -11.65 -85.80 -3.33
N SER A 237 -11.05 -85.01 -2.45
CA SER A 237 -10.78 -85.46 -1.07
C SER A 237 -12.07 -85.56 -0.24
N GLN A 238 -12.46 -86.77 0.18
CA GLN A 238 -13.51 -86.99 1.19
C GLN A 238 -12.86 -87.29 2.55
N GLY A 239 -12.84 -86.28 3.42
CA GLY A 239 -12.28 -86.33 4.78
C GLY A 239 -12.72 -85.12 5.61
N PRO A 240 -12.37 -85.02 6.91
CA PRO A 240 -12.66 -83.85 7.72
C PRO A 240 -11.99 -82.60 7.13
N ASP A 241 -12.69 -81.46 7.14
CA ASP A 241 -12.21 -80.18 6.59
C ASP A 241 -10.91 -79.73 7.28
N PRO A 242 -9.75 -79.81 6.60
CA PRO A 242 -8.48 -79.46 7.20
C PRO A 242 -8.35 -77.94 7.31
N VAL A 243 -7.65 -77.49 8.35
CA VAL A 243 -7.47 -76.07 8.66
C VAL A 243 -6.00 -75.69 8.77
N THR A 244 -5.70 -74.45 8.43
CA THR A 244 -4.38 -73.84 8.60
C THR A 244 -4.49 -72.52 9.36
N LEU A 245 -3.35 -71.93 9.76
CA LEU A 245 -3.34 -70.61 10.38
C LEU A 245 -3.81 -69.54 9.38
N THR A 246 -4.61 -68.58 9.84
CA THR A 246 -5.08 -67.46 9.02
C THR A 246 -3.90 -66.57 8.60
N THR A 247 -3.06 -66.19 9.56
CA THR A 247 -1.76 -65.59 9.26
C THR A 247 -0.76 -66.72 9.04
N THR A 248 -0.15 -66.78 7.87
CA THR A 248 0.82 -67.84 7.57
C THR A 248 2.09 -67.66 8.40
N LYS A 249 2.72 -68.77 8.81
CA LYS A 249 3.98 -68.72 9.58
C LYS A 249 5.08 -67.92 8.86
N HIS A 250 5.09 -67.94 7.54
CA HIS A 250 6.03 -67.20 6.69
C HIS A 250 5.87 -65.69 6.87
N GLN A 251 4.63 -65.18 6.74
CA GLN A 251 4.33 -63.76 6.90
C GLN A 251 4.54 -63.27 8.34
N GLU A 252 4.25 -64.13 9.33
CA GLU A 252 4.58 -63.87 10.74
C GLU A 252 6.10 -63.70 10.94
N VAL A 253 6.91 -64.60 10.38
CA VAL A 253 8.38 -64.57 10.48
C VAL A 253 9.00 -63.39 9.72
N PHE A 254 8.52 -63.09 8.51
CA PHE A 254 8.99 -61.94 7.73
C PHE A 254 8.77 -60.61 8.48
N THR A 255 7.79 -60.55 9.38
CA THR A 255 7.56 -59.37 10.22
C THR A 255 8.62 -59.21 11.31
N PHE A 256 9.26 -60.30 11.77
CA PHE A 256 10.32 -60.25 12.79
C PHE A 256 11.71 -59.99 12.22
N LEU A 257 12.00 -60.50 11.01
CA LEU A 257 13.37 -60.50 10.46
C LEU A 257 13.40 -59.94 9.04
N ARG A 258 14.34 -59.02 8.78
CA ARG A 258 14.73 -58.61 7.42
C ARG A 258 16.12 -59.18 7.10
N PRO A 259 16.31 -59.86 5.95
CA PRO A 259 17.58 -60.51 5.63
C PRO A 259 18.68 -59.51 5.22
N ASN A 260 19.86 -59.64 5.86
CA ASN A 260 21.13 -59.02 5.47
C ASN A 260 22.19 -60.11 5.19
N TYR A 261 21.90 -61.04 4.28
CA TYR A 261 22.77 -62.20 4.02
C TYR A 261 24.20 -61.82 3.61
N GLY A 262 24.40 -60.66 2.98
CA GLY A 262 25.71 -60.15 2.58
C GLY A 262 26.56 -59.56 3.71
N ARG A 263 26.02 -59.50 4.95
CA ARG A 263 26.67 -58.87 6.11
C ARG A 263 27.19 -57.46 5.84
N GLU A 264 26.46 -56.73 5.00
CA GLU A 264 26.81 -55.34 4.65
C GLU A 264 26.90 -54.51 5.93
N GLY A 265 27.97 -53.71 6.06
CA GLY A 265 28.22 -52.86 7.22
C GLY A 265 28.92 -53.52 8.41
N PHE A 266 29.04 -54.86 8.46
CA PHE A 266 29.68 -55.58 9.57
C PHE A 266 31.12 -56.04 9.27
N ASP A 267 31.39 -56.47 8.04
CA ASP A 267 32.70 -57.02 7.62
C ASP A 267 33.52 -56.01 6.79
N GLY A 268 33.27 -54.70 6.96
CA GLY A 268 33.89 -53.63 6.16
C GLY A 268 33.32 -53.46 4.74
N THR A 269 32.33 -54.27 4.38
CA THR A 269 31.55 -54.14 3.15
C THR A 269 30.68 -52.88 3.19
N PRO A 270 30.72 -52.02 2.15
CA PRO A 270 29.94 -50.79 2.12
C PRO A 270 28.43 -51.11 2.07
N ILE A 271 27.64 -50.35 2.82
CA ILE A 271 26.18 -50.51 2.86
C ILE A 271 25.58 -50.12 1.51
N ASN A 272 24.83 -51.03 0.87
CA ASN A 272 24.08 -50.72 -0.33
C ASN A 272 22.84 -49.89 0.02
N ARG A 273 22.99 -48.57 0.04
CA ARG A 273 21.90 -47.63 0.37
C ARG A 273 20.71 -47.67 -0.59
N LYS A 274 20.83 -48.32 -1.75
CA LYS A 274 19.70 -48.50 -2.68
C LYS A 274 18.74 -49.60 -2.21
N GLU A 275 19.26 -50.66 -1.60
CA GLU A 275 18.45 -51.81 -1.15
C GLU A 275 18.15 -51.78 0.35
N ARG A 276 19.08 -51.22 1.15
CA ARG A 276 19.03 -51.17 2.62
C ARG A 276 19.41 -49.79 3.16
N PRO A 277 18.67 -48.71 2.81
CA PRO A 277 18.96 -47.35 3.32
C PRO A 277 18.78 -47.21 4.84
N ASP A 278 18.01 -48.10 5.44
CA ASP A 278 17.56 -48.15 6.83
C ASP A 278 18.50 -48.95 7.75
N LEU A 279 19.57 -49.54 7.21
CA LEU A 279 20.53 -50.32 7.98
C LEU A 279 21.46 -49.42 8.80
N ASP A 280 21.33 -49.47 10.13
CA ASP A 280 22.22 -48.79 11.07
C ASP A 280 23.17 -49.79 11.77
N THR A 281 24.46 -49.68 11.46
CA THR A 281 25.51 -50.56 12.03
C THR A 281 25.81 -50.26 13.50
N SER A 282 25.43 -49.09 14.01
CA SER A 282 25.62 -48.73 15.41
C SER A 282 24.64 -49.42 16.36
N LEU A 283 23.51 -49.91 15.83
CA LEU A 283 22.39 -50.43 16.61
C LEU A 283 22.23 -51.97 16.54
N LEU A 284 22.99 -52.64 15.68
CA LEU A 284 22.83 -54.06 15.38
C LEU A 284 24.00 -54.91 15.92
N GLN A 285 23.68 -56.02 16.61
CA GLN A 285 24.67 -56.97 17.14
C GLN A 285 24.86 -58.23 16.26
N HIS A 286 23.93 -58.53 15.35
CA HIS A 286 23.98 -59.74 14.50
C HIS A 286 23.84 -59.36 13.02
N GLY A 287 24.94 -59.45 12.27
CA GLY A 287 25.03 -58.92 10.90
C GLY A 287 24.19 -59.63 9.82
N GLN A 288 23.44 -60.69 10.14
CA GLN A 288 22.67 -61.47 9.16
C GLN A 288 21.19 -61.10 9.06
N PHE A 289 20.58 -60.54 10.11
CA PHE A 289 19.17 -60.12 10.12
C PHE A 289 19.00 -58.85 10.94
N TYR A 290 18.06 -57.99 10.55
CA TYR A 290 17.77 -56.76 11.27
C TYR A 290 16.32 -56.32 11.10
N ARG A 291 15.86 -55.37 11.94
CA ARG A 291 14.63 -54.59 11.74
C ARG A 291 14.81 -53.17 12.30
N PRO A 292 14.68 -52.12 11.48
CA PRO A 292 14.97 -50.75 11.91
C PRO A 292 13.85 -50.06 12.71
N GLU A 293 12.61 -50.54 12.63
CA GLU A 293 11.44 -49.75 13.04
C GLU A 293 11.33 -49.53 14.57
N SER A 294 11.74 -50.51 15.37
CA SER A 294 11.75 -50.39 16.83
C SER A 294 12.78 -49.36 17.35
N PRO A 295 14.08 -49.48 16.99
CA PRO A 295 15.08 -48.48 17.38
C PRO A 295 14.79 -47.07 16.83
N ALA A 296 14.33 -46.96 15.58
CA ALA A 296 13.97 -45.68 14.98
C ALA A 296 12.83 -44.99 15.75
N ALA A 297 11.81 -45.74 16.17
CA ALA A 297 10.72 -45.21 16.98
C ALA A 297 11.20 -44.78 18.38
N PHE A 298 12.14 -45.53 18.99
CA PHE A 298 12.72 -45.20 20.29
C PHE A 298 13.49 -43.87 20.28
N LEU A 299 14.34 -43.67 19.26
CA LEU A 299 15.13 -42.43 19.12
C LEU A 299 14.26 -41.17 19.00
N ARG A 300 13.05 -41.32 18.46
CA ARG A 300 12.09 -40.21 18.25
C ARG A 300 11.07 -40.04 19.36
N LEU A 301 11.09 -40.89 20.40
CA LEU A 301 10.18 -40.77 21.54
C LEU A 301 10.14 -39.37 22.17
N PRO A 302 11.24 -38.59 22.25
CA PRO A 302 11.18 -37.22 22.77
C PRO A 302 10.22 -36.30 22.00
N GLU A 303 10.02 -36.52 20.71
CA GLU A 303 9.16 -35.70 19.84
C GLU A 303 7.68 -36.11 19.90
N LEU A 304 7.33 -37.17 20.66
CA LEU A 304 5.97 -37.71 20.66
C LEU A 304 5.00 -36.76 21.36
N ARG A 305 4.10 -36.17 20.56
CA ARG A 305 3.12 -35.16 20.97
C ARG A 305 1.88 -35.65 21.73
N PRO A 306 1.23 -36.79 21.40
CA PRO A 306 0.10 -37.26 22.20
C PRO A 306 0.56 -37.67 23.60
N SER A 307 -0.35 -37.57 24.58
CA SER A 307 -0.15 -38.18 25.89
C SER A 307 -0.11 -39.71 25.77
N VAL A 308 0.62 -40.38 26.65
CA VAL A 308 0.86 -41.82 26.54
C VAL A 308 0.62 -42.54 27.87
N LEU A 309 -0.22 -43.58 27.84
CA LEU A 309 -0.28 -44.59 28.89
C LEU A 309 0.45 -45.84 28.42
N TYR A 310 1.48 -46.25 29.15
CA TYR A 310 2.13 -47.53 28.98
C TYR A 310 1.51 -48.59 29.91
N LEU A 311 1.10 -49.73 29.37
CA LEU A 311 0.71 -50.89 30.15
C LEU A 311 1.75 -51.99 29.92
N PHE A 312 2.42 -52.45 30.98
CA PHE A 312 3.51 -53.42 30.93
C PHE A 312 3.14 -54.71 31.68
N GLY A 313 3.62 -55.86 31.20
CA GLY A 313 3.50 -57.14 31.90
C GLY A 313 4.75 -57.39 32.75
N ALA A 314 4.60 -57.76 34.02
CA ALA A 314 5.74 -58.02 34.90
C ALA A 314 6.57 -59.23 34.45
N GLU A 315 5.94 -60.22 33.82
CA GLU A 315 6.60 -61.41 33.26
C GLU A 315 6.95 -61.25 31.76
N SER A 316 6.90 -60.03 31.21
CA SER A 316 7.22 -59.80 29.80
C SER A 316 8.73 -59.89 29.52
N ASP A 317 9.09 -60.75 28.57
CA ASP A 317 10.47 -60.84 28.04
C ASP A 317 10.89 -59.59 27.24
N LEU A 318 9.95 -58.71 26.92
CA LEU A 318 10.17 -57.50 26.13
C LEU A 318 10.30 -56.25 27.01
N SER A 319 9.57 -56.15 28.12
CA SER A 319 9.51 -54.91 28.92
C SER A 319 10.18 -55.05 30.28
N HIS A 320 11.51 -55.19 30.26
CA HIS A 320 12.29 -55.17 31.49
C HIS A 320 12.21 -53.83 32.23
N PRO A 321 12.35 -53.80 33.56
CA PRO A 321 12.26 -52.58 34.36
C PRO A 321 13.14 -51.43 33.86
N GLU A 322 14.36 -51.72 33.41
CA GLU A 322 15.28 -50.72 32.86
C GLU A 322 14.76 -50.11 31.54
N GLN A 323 14.22 -50.94 30.65
CA GLN A 323 13.66 -50.47 29.38
C GLN A 323 12.36 -49.70 29.57
N CYS A 324 11.51 -50.12 30.52
CA CYS A 324 10.33 -49.37 30.92
C CYS A 324 10.70 -47.99 31.47
N ALA A 325 11.73 -47.91 32.32
CA ALA A 325 12.23 -46.64 32.84
C ALA A 325 12.78 -45.73 31.72
N LEU A 326 13.50 -46.29 30.74
CA LEU A 326 13.99 -45.54 29.58
C LEU A 326 12.84 -45.01 28.71
N LYS A 327 11.83 -45.84 28.39
CA LYS A 327 10.63 -45.41 27.65
C LYS A 327 9.95 -44.24 28.38
N MET A 328 9.74 -44.37 29.69
CA MET A 328 9.15 -43.32 30.52
C MET A 328 9.96 -42.03 30.53
N LYS A 329 11.30 -42.13 30.60
CA LYS A 329 12.20 -40.97 30.65
C LYS A 329 12.24 -40.20 29.32
N HIS A 330 12.17 -40.90 28.19
CA HIS A 330 12.34 -40.29 26.87
C HIS A 330 11.03 -39.84 26.21
N THR A 331 9.87 -40.39 26.58
CA THR A 331 8.62 -40.09 25.87
C THR A 331 8.17 -38.65 26.08
N GLY A 332 8.06 -37.88 24.99
CA GLY A 332 7.42 -36.56 24.93
C GLY A 332 8.17 -35.40 25.59
N VAL A 333 9.43 -35.58 26.00
CA VAL A 333 10.22 -34.55 26.72
C VAL A 333 10.98 -33.58 25.80
N GLY A 334 11.02 -33.84 24.49
CA GLY A 334 11.74 -33.05 23.50
C GLY A 334 10.89 -31.95 22.87
N VAL A 335 11.49 -31.20 21.93
CA VAL A 335 10.80 -30.13 21.20
C VAL A 335 9.65 -30.73 20.38
N GLY A 336 8.44 -30.20 20.54
CA GLY A 336 7.24 -30.71 19.89
C GLY A 336 6.57 -31.91 20.57
N GLY A 337 7.18 -32.44 21.64
CA GLY A 337 6.63 -33.51 22.46
C GLY A 337 5.49 -33.06 23.39
N SER A 338 4.91 -34.02 24.09
CA SER A 338 3.75 -33.82 24.97
C SER A 338 4.04 -33.09 26.29
N GLY A 339 5.31 -32.92 26.68
CA GLY A 339 5.72 -32.54 28.04
C GLY A 339 6.14 -33.73 28.92
N GLY A 340 5.88 -34.95 28.44
CA GLY A 340 6.38 -36.19 29.03
C GLY A 340 5.82 -36.52 30.43
N ALA A 341 6.57 -37.32 31.17
CA ALA A 341 6.23 -37.67 32.57
C ALA A 341 6.24 -36.45 33.54
N PRO A 342 7.16 -35.46 33.41
CA PRO A 342 7.17 -34.28 34.28
C PRO A 342 5.85 -33.49 34.29
N ASP A 343 5.22 -33.34 33.12
CA ASP A 343 3.94 -32.63 32.99
C ASP A 343 2.72 -33.53 33.25
N GLY A 344 2.94 -34.77 33.70
CA GLY A 344 1.90 -35.77 33.94
C GLY A 344 1.15 -36.16 32.66
N ARG A 345 1.82 -36.11 31.51
CA ARG A 345 1.31 -36.47 30.17
C ARG A 345 1.69 -37.89 29.76
N VAL A 346 2.65 -38.50 30.47
CA VAL A 346 3.06 -39.90 30.29
C VAL A 346 3.01 -40.64 31.62
N THR A 347 2.40 -41.83 31.64
CA THR A 347 2.34 -42.70 32.82
C THR A 347 2.50 -44.17 32.44
N SER A 348 2.86 -45.03 33.40
CA SER A 348 2.96 -46.47 33.20
C SER A 348 2.29 -47.26 34.33
N ILE A 349 1.69 -48.40 33.98
CA ILE A 349 1.14 -49.39 34.93
C ILE A 349 1.72 -50.75 34.58
N THR A 350 2.15 -51.51 35.59
CA THR A 350 2.70 -52.86 35.41
C THR A 350 1.76 -53.88 36.05
N TYR A 351 1.46 -54.98 35.34
CA TYR A 351 0.59 -56.05 35.83
C TYR A 351 1.38 -57.26 36.32
N ASP A 352 1.23 -57.59 37.60
CA ASP A 352 1.82 -58.79 38.20
C ASP A 352 1.17 -60.07 37.65
N GLY A 353 2.00 -61.07 37.33
CA GLY A 353 1.56 -62.38 36.80
C GLY A 353 1.07 -62.35 35.35
N VAL A 354 1.30 -61.25 34.62
CA VAL A 354 0.91 -61.08 33.21
C VAL A 354 2.16 -60.95 32.35
N GLY A 355 2.18 -61.67 31.23
CA GLY A 355 3.26 -61.65 30.25
C GLY A 355 3.13 -60.54 29.21
N HIS A 356 3.75 -60.75 28.04
CA HIS A 356 3.72 -59.78 26.93
C HIS A 356 2.31 -59.55 26.37
N LEU A 357 1.47 -60.59 26.32
CA LEU A 357 0.16 -60.55 25.66
C LEU A 357 -0.94 -60.00 26.58
N ILE A 358 -0.74 -58.79 27.07
CA ILE A 358 -1.62 -58.14 28.06
C ILE A 358 -3.09 -58.11 27.62
N ALA A 359 -3.34 -57.79 26.35
CA ALA A 359 -4.68 -57.73 25.78
C ALA A 359 -5.41 -59.09 25.73
N MET A 360 -4.65 -60.20 25.77
CA MET A 360 -5.17 -61.57 25.69
C MET A 360 -5.29 -62.22 27.08
N GLU A 361 -4.37 -61.90 27.99
CA GLU A 361 -4.31 -62.47 29.34
C GLU A 361 -5.22 -61.71 30.34
N ALA A 362 -5.22 -60.38 30.29
CA ALA A 362 -5.97 -59.53 31.23
C ALA A 362 -6.78 -58.40 30.53
N PRO A 363 -7.71 -58.72 29.60
CA PRO A 363 -8.47 -57.72 28.85
C PRO A 363 -9.39 -56.86 29.72
N ASP A 364 -9.87 -57.38 30.85
CA ASP A 364 -10.72 -56.69 31.83
C ASP A 364 -9.95 -55.59 32.59
N ARG A 365 -8.79 -55.92 33.15
CA ARG A 365 -7.92 -54.95 33.85
C ARG A 365 -7.42 -53.87 32.89
N THR A 366 -7.00 -54.29 31.69
CA THR A 366 -6.53 -53.39 30.62
C THR A 366 -7.61 -52.38 30.24
N ALA A 367 -8.86 -52.82 30.09
CA ALA A 367 -9.98 -51.94 29.77
C ALA A 367 -10.27 -50.92 30.88
N GLU A 368 -10.21 -51.33 32.15
CA GLU A 368 -10.48 -50.43 33.28
C GLU A 368 -9.41 -49.34 33.42
N ASP A 369 -8.12 -49.68 33.29
CA ASP A 369 -7.02 -48.71 33.32
C ASP A 369 -7.04 -47.79 32.09
N ALA A 370 -7.29 -48.33 30.90
CA ALA A 370 -7.46 -47.57 29.68
C ALA A 370 -8.60 -46.54 29.81
N ALA A 371 -9.77 -46.96 30.32
CA ALA A 371 -10.92 -46.06 30.50
C ALA A 371 -10.62 -44.93 31.49
N ARG A 372 -9.95 -45.22 32.62
CA ARG A 372 -9.55 -44.20 33.60
C ARG A 372 -8.63 -43.15 33.00
N TRP A 373 -7.67 -43.58 32.19
CA TRP A 373 -6.75 -42.67 31.50
C TRP A 373 -7.45 -41.84 30.43
N ILE A 374 -8.30 -42.46 29.62
CA ILE A 374 -9.09 -41.78 28.58
C ILE A 374 -9.97 -40.68 29.22
N ALA A 375 -10.66 -40.98 30.31
CA ALA A 375 -11.51 -40.00 30.99
C ALA A 375 -10.71 -38.77 31.45
N LYS A 376 -9.53 -38.98 32.03
CA LYS A 376 -8.62 -37.90 32.45
C LYS A 376 -8.18 -37.01 31.27
N GLU A 377 -7.85 -37.62 30.14
CA GLU A 377 -7.40 -36.88 28.95
C GLU A 377 -8.56 -36.20 28.20
N LEU A 378 -9.77 -36.74 28.24
CA LEU A 378 -10.97 -36.08 27.69
C LEU A 378 -11.36 -34.84 28.46
N GLU A 379 -11.22 -34.84 29.79
CA GLU A 379 -11.47 -33.64 30.60
C GLU A 379 -10.52 -32.50 30.19
N ARG A 380 -9.24 -32.82 29.95
CA ARG A 380 -8.24 -31.87 29.43
C ARG A 380 -8.60 -31.38 28.03
N TRP A 381 -8.89 -32.31 27.11
CA TRP A 381 -9.27 -31.98 25.73
C TRP A 381 -10.50 -31.07 25.67
N THR A 382 -11.50 -31.31 26.53
CA THR A 382 -12.71 -30.49 26.58
C THR A 382 -12.42 -29.07 27.02
N LYS A 383 -11.52 -28.88 28.01
CA LYS A 383 -11.07 -27.54 28.43
C LYS A 383 -10.33 -26.82 27.31
N ASP A 384 -9.42 -27.52 26.62
CA ASP A 384 -8.64 -26.95 25.52
C ASP A 384 -9.54 -26.51 24.33
N GLU A 385 -10.55 -27.31 23.96
CA GLU A 385 -11.48 -26.93 22.90
C GLU A 385 -12.40 -25.79 23.34
N GLN A 386 -12.86 -25.75 24.60
CA GLN A 386 -13.64 -24.62 25.12
C GLN A 386 -12.84 -23.31 25.12
N GLU A 387 -11.55 -23.34 25.48
CA GLU A 387 -10.68 -22.18 25.39
C GLU A 387 -10.49 -21.73 23.94
N HIS A 388 -10.30 -22.67 23.01
CA HIS A 388 -10.16 -22.37 21.59
C HIS A 388 -11.42 -21.75 20.98
N ASP A 389 -12.59 -22.32 21.28
CA ASP A 389 -13.88 -21.82 20.82
C ASP A 389 -14.17 -20.44 21.42
N ARG A 390 -13.80 -20.22 22.69
CA ARG A 390 -13.92 -18.91 23.34
C ARG A 390 -13.03 -17.87 22.66
N ASP A 391 -11.79 -18.21 22.32
CA ASP A 391 -10.88 -17.31 21.60
C ASP A 391 -11.41 -16.95 20.19
N MET A 392 -12.04 -17.89 19.50
CA MET A 392 -12.70 -17.63 18.20
C MET A 392 -13.94 -16.74 18.37
N GLN A 393 -14.78 -17.01 19.36
CA GLN A 393 -15.96 -16.20 19.66
C GLN A 393 -15.59 -14.77 20.07
N LEU A 394 -14.55 -14.59 20.89
CA LEU A 394 -14.06 -13.27 21.29
C LEU A 394 -13.58 -12.43 20.10
N ARG A 395 -13.00 -13.07 19.07
CA ARG A 395 -12.61 -12.37 17.82
C ARG A 395 -13.83 -11.92 17.03
N ASP A 396 -14.84 -12.78 16.89
CA ASP A 396 -16.07 -12.45 16.17
C ASP A 396 -16.90 -11.38 16.91
N GLU A 397 -16.93 -11.43 18.24
CA GLU A 397 -17.57 -10.43 19.09
C GLU A 397 -16.87 -9.07 18.99
N ALA A 398 -15.54 -9.04 19.07
CA ALA A 398 -14.76 -7.81 18.89
C ALA A 398 -14.98 -7.17 17.52
N VAL A 399 -15.13 -7.96 16.45
CA VAL A 399 -15.46 -7.44 15.10
C VAL A 399 -16.85 -6.81 15.09
N ARG A 400 -17.86 -7.45 15.69
CA ARG A 400 -19.22 -6.90 15.78
C ARG A 400 -19.28 -5.62 16.60
N ASP A 401 -18.55 -5.55 17.70
CA ASP A 401 -18.48 -4.36 18.55
C ASP A 401 -17.87 -3.18 17.80
N ARG A 402 -16.81 -3.41 17.01
CA ARG A 402 -16.21 -2.36 16.16
C ARG A 402 -17.17 -1.84 15.10
N ILE A 403 -17.91 -2.74 14.43
CA ILE A 403 -18.94 -2.36 13.43
C ILE A 403 -20.03 -1.54 14.11
N ARG A 404 -20.46 -1.92 15.31
CA ARG A 404 -21.46 -1.19 16.09
C ARG A 404 -20.98 0.22 16.44
N LEU A 405 -19.77 0.35 16.99
CA LEU A 405 -19.17 1.65 17.32
C LEU A 405 -19.00 2.55 16.09
N ALA A 406 -18.57 1.98 14.96
CA ALA A 406 -18.46 2.72 13.70
C ALA A 406 -19.84 3.17 13.16
N THR A 407 -20.88 2.34 13.34
CA THR A 407 -22.26 2.67 12.94
C THR A 407 -22.81 3.81 13.80
N GLU A 408 -22.58 3.77 15.12
CA GLU A 408 -22.95 4.82 16.06
C GLU A 408 -22.25 6.15 15.73
N PHE A 409 -20.99 6.11 15.28
CA PHE A 409 -20.28 7.32 14.85
C PHE A 409 -20.89 7.94 13.57
N LEU A 410 -21.29 7.12 12.59
CA LEU A 410 -21.83 7.62 11.31
C LEU A 410 -23.27 8.17 11.44
N ASP A 411 -24.10 7.51 12.23
CA ASP A 411 -25.49 7.91 12.53
C ASP A 411 -25.74 7.93 14.05
N PRO A 412 -25.22 8.95 14.77
CA PRO A 412 -25.36 9.03 16.22
C PRO A 412 -26.80 9.31 16.63
N VAL A 413 -27.24 8.68 17.72
CA VAL A 413 -28.58 8.90 18.31
C VAL A 413 -28.67 10.26 19.03
N ASP A 414 -27.54 10.81 19.48
CA ASP A 414 -27.48 12.11 20.17
C ASP A 414 -27.62 13.29 19.18
N PRO A 415 -28.65 14.17 19.33
CA PRO A 415 -28.84 15.35 18.49
C PRO A 415 -27.69 16.37 18.51
N ARG A 416 -26.78 16.30 19.50
CA ARG A 416 -25.64 17.22 19.63
C ARG A 416 -24.42 16.79 18.80
N ALA A 417 -24.34 15.52 18.42
CA ALA A 417 -23.24 15.00 17.61
C ALA A 417 -23.46 15.31 16.12
N ARG A 418 -22.37 15.53 15.37
CA ARG A 418 -22.44 15.76 13.93
C ARG A 418 -22.85 14.46 13.22
N THR A 419 -23.98 14.48 12.54
CA THR A 419 -24.43 13.33 11.72
C THR A 419 -23.81 13.39 10.31
N TYR A 420 -23.29 12.26 9.82
CA TYR A 420 -22.77 12.13 8.44
C TYR A 420 -23.85 11.78 7.41
N ARG A 421 -25.09 11.56 7.85
CA ARG A 421 -26.23 11.15 7.01
C ARG A 421 -26.48 12.08 5.81
N GLY A 422 -26.34 13.40 6.00
CA GLY A 422 -26.49 14.37 4.89
C GLY A 422 -25.39 14.25 3.83
N ASP A 423 -24.16 13.97 4.26
CA ASP A 423 -23.01 13.76 3.38
C ASP A 423 -23.16 12.43 2.62
N ILE A 424 -23.67 11.37 3.26
CA ILE A 424 -23.99 10.08 2.63
C ILE A 424 -25.06 10.25 1.55
N VAL A 425 -26.14 10.99 1.81
CA VAL A 425 -27.17 11.26 0.79
C VAL A 425 -26.58 12.02 -0.40
N THR A 426 -25.70 12.99 -0.13
CA THR A 426 -25.03 13.75 -1.19
C THR A 426 -24.09 12.87 -2.01
N MET A 427 -23.35 11.97 -1.36
CA MET A 427 -22.48 10.98 -2.00
C MET A 427 -23.28 10.07 -2.94
N LEU A 428 -24.40 9.52 -2.46
CA LEU A 428 -25.27 8.65 -3.26
C LEU A 428 -25.89 9.40 -4.44
N ASN A 429 -26.38 10.62 -4.24
CA ASN A 429 -26.95 11.43 -5.32
C ASN A 429 -25.92 11.80 -6.40
N ARG A 430 -24.62 11.82 -6.07
CA ARG A 430 -23.51 12.01 -7.01
C ARG A 430 -23.02 10.70 -7.63
N GLY A 431 -23.58 9.55 -7.24
CA GLY A 431 -23.13 8.23 -7.67
C GLY A 431 -21.73 7.85 -7.16
N GLN A 432 -21.23 8.50 -6.11
CA GLN A 432 -19.92 8.22 -5.53
C GLN A 432 -19.98 7.02 -4.59
N ARG A 433 -18.88 6.26 -4.50
CA ARG A 433 -18.79 5.06 -3.65
C ARG A 433 -17.98 5.28 -2.36
N ARG A 434 -17.30 6.43 -2.24
CA ARG A 434 -16.36 6.71 -1.15
C ARG A 434 -16.79 7.92 -0.33
N LEU A 435 -17.01 7.73 0.96
CA LEU A 435 -17.39 8.80 1.91
C LEU A 435 -16.13 9.39 2.55
N THR A 436 -15.95 10.71 2.48
CA THR A 436 -14.85 11.40 3.18
C THR A 436 -15.21 11.68 4.64
N VAL A 437 -14.44 11.13 5.56
CA VAL A 437 -14.61 11.26 7.02
C VAL A 437 -13.39 11.92 7.64
N SER A 438 -13.64 12.87 8.54
CA SER A 438 -12.58 13.58 9.28
C SER A 438 -12.11 12.75 10.47
N LEU A 439 -10.79 12.48 10.57
CA LEU A 439 -10.18 11.85 11.73
C LEU A 439 -10.30 12.70 13.00
N ASP A 440 -10.37 14.03 12.85
CA ASP A 440 -10.54 14.90 14.00
C ASP A 440 -11.94 14.70 14.62
N ASP A 441 -12.97 14.48 13.81
CA ASP A 441 -14.32 14.20 14.29
C ASP A 441 -14.39 12.86 15.01
N ILE A 442 -13.73 11.82 14.46
CA ILE A 442 -13.59 10.52 15.12
C ILE A 442 -12.85 10.69 16.46
N ARG A 443 -11.82 11.54 16.51
CA ARG A 443 -11.02 11.79 17.74
C ARG A 443 -11.86 12.43 18.85
N HIS A 444 -12.80 13.32 18.50
CA HIS A 444 -13.71 13.93 19.46
C HIS A 444 -14.76 12.94 19.97
N HIS A 445 -15.21 12.00 19.13
CA HIS A 445 -16.17 10.99 19.52
C HIS A 445 -15.54 9.88 20.37
N SER A 446 -14.47 9.27 19.88
CA SER A 446 -13.81 8.13 20.52
C SER A 446 -12.33 8.09 20.14
N ARG A 447 -11.47 8.19 21.15
CA ARG A 447 -10.01 8.09 20.95
C ARG A 447 -9.58 6.69 20.50
N GLU A 448 -10.24 5.66 21.02
CA GLU A 448 -9.96 4.25 20.70
C GLU A 448 -10.14 3.94 19.21
N LEU A 449 -11.22 4.42 18.57
CA LEU A 449 -11.41 4.20 17.13
C LEU A 449 -10.33 4.90 16.29
N VAL A 450 -9.86 6.09 16.69
CA VAL A 450 -8.78 6.78 15.98
C VAL A 450 -7.47 6.03 16.12
N ASP A 451 -7.11 5.63 17.33
CA ASP A 451 -5.87 4.88 17.56
C ASP A 451 -5.94 3.53 16.81
N GLY A 452 -7.11 2.89 16.78
CA GLY A 452 -7.37 1.69 15.98
C GLY A 452 -7.20 1.91 14.47
N ILE A 453 -7.75 2.98 13.90
CA ILE A 453 -7.58 3.30 12.47
C ILE A 453 -6.12 3.61 12.15
N LEU A 454 -5.39 4.29 13.04
CA LEU A 454 -4.00 4.70 12.78
C LEU A 454 -3.01 3.53 12.93
N PHE A 455 -3.16 2.70 13.97
CA PHE A 455 -2.20 1.64 14.30
C PHE A 455 -2.60 0.25 13.79
N THR A 456 -3.90 -0.06 13.71
CA THR A 456 -4.43 -1.35 13.23
C THR A 456 -5.51 -1.18 12.14
N PRO A 457 -5.22 -0.43 11.06
CA PRO A 457 -6.21 -0.08 10.02
C PRO A 457 -6.87 -1.28 9.34
N PHE A 458 -6.21 -2.45 9.26
CA PHE A 458 -6.77 -3.63 8.60
C PHE A 458 -8.00 -4.21 9.30
N GLU A 459 -8.14 -3.98 10.60
CA GLU A 459 -9.28 -4.44 11.36
C GLU A 459 -10.38 -3.37 11.42
N PHE A 460 -9.99 -2.10 11.56
CA PHE A 460 -10.94 -1.01 11.71
C PHE A 460 -11.50 -0.50 10.37
N ALA A 461 -10.70 -0.38 9.31
CA ALA A 461 -11.18 0.16 8.04
C ALA A 461 -12.32 -0.67 7.41
N PRO A 462 -12.23 -2.02 7.32
CA PRO A 462 -13.34 -2.83 6.82
C PRO A 462 -14.60 -2.75 7.70
N ALA A 463 -14.44 -2.57 9.01
CA ALA A 463 -15.57 -2.39 9.92
C ALA A 463 -16.31 -1.07 9.63
N PHE A 464 -15.59 0.00 9.28
CA PHE A 464 -16.17 1.27 8.84
C PHE A 464 -16.88 1.16 7.48
N ASP A 465 -16.29 0.41 6.53
CA ASP A 465 -16.92 0.14 5.23
C ASP A 465 -18.25 -0.63 5.40
N GLN A 466 -18.25 -1.64 6.27
CA GLN A 466 -19.46 -2.42 6.59
C GLN A 466 -20.50 -1.59 7.35
N ALA A 467 -20.07 -0.75 8.30
CA ALA A 467 -20.95 0.18 9.00
C ALA A 467 -21.62 1.17 8.03
N LEU A 468 -20.87 1.71 7.07
CA LEU A 468 -21.42 2.59 6.03
C LEU A 468 -22.48 1.85 5.18
N LYS A 469 -22.22 0.61 4.78
CA LYS A 469 -23.20 -0.22 4.06
C LYS A 469 -24.48 -0.44 4.90
N ASN A 470 -24.34 -0.74 6.19
CA ASN A 470 -25.48 -0.90 7.10
C ASN A 470 -26.30 0.40 7.25
N VAL A 471 -25.67 1.57 7.28
CA VAL A 471 -26.39 2.85 7.32
C VAL A 471 -27.13 3.08 6.01
N ILE A 472 -26.51 2.80 4.86
CA ILE A 472 -27.13 2.98 3.53
C ILE A 472 -28.38 2.09 3.38
N THR A 473 -28.36 0.85 3.84
CA THR A 473 -29.51 -0.06 3.76
C THR A 473 -30.71 0.40 4.59
N THR A 474 -30.49 1.19 5.64
CA THR A 474 -31.57 1.76 6.46
C THR A 474 -32.24 3.01 5.85
N LEU A 475 -31.68 3.59 4.77
CA LEU A 475 -32.22 4.80 4.16
C LEU A 475 -33.47 4.48 3.29
N PRO A 476 -34.59 5.22 3.43
CA PRO A 476 -35.79 4.98 2.65
C PRO A 476 -35.65 5.42 1.17
N HIS A 477 -36.38 4.75 0.27
CA HIS A 477 -36.51 5.05 -1.17
C HIS A 477 -35.21 4.97 -2.01
N ARG A 478 -34.44 3.89 -1.85
CA ARG A 478 -33.21 3.64 -2.64
C ARG A 478 -33.42 2.64 -3.76
N ALA A 479 -32.61 2.76 -4.80
CA ALA A 479 -32.70 1.91 -5.97
C ALA A 479 -32.09 0.53 -5.70
N ALA A 480 -32.68 -0.53 -6.27
CA ALA A 480 -32.27 -1.92 -6.00
C ALA A 480 -30.78 -2.20 -6.28
N PHE A 481 -30.18 -1.52 -7.24
CA PHE A 481 -28.74 -1.65 -7.58
C PHE A 481 -27.78 -0.99 -6.57
N GLU A 482 -28.29 -0.20 -5.63
CA GLU A 482 -27.51 0.38 -4.52
C GLU A 482 -27.55 -0.49 -3.27
N LEU A 483 -28.53 -1.40 -3.19
CA LEU A 483 -28.73 -2.34 -2.08
C LEU A 483 -28.09 -3.72 -2.36
N ASP A 484 -27.56 -3.91 -3.56
CA ASP A 484 -26.95 -5.17 -3.99
C ASP A 484 -25.70 -5.50 -3.17
N ASP A 485 -25.52 -6.79 -2.86
CA ASP A 485 -24.49 -7.24 -1.95
C ASP A 485 -23.08 -7.12 -2.52
N ASP A 486 -22.96 -7.26 -3.84
CA ASP A 486 -21.70 -7.20 -4.57
C ASP A 486 -21.14 -5.76 -4.70
N ARG A 487 -21.95 -4.73 -4.39
CA ARG A 487 -21.52 -3.34 -4.46
C ARG A 487 -20.90 -2.87 -3.14
N MET A 488 -19.63 -2.48 -3.20
CA MET A 488 -18.87 -2.01 -2.04
C MET A 488 -18.87 -0.49 -1.93
N TYR A 489 -18.96 -0.02 -0.69
CA TYR A 489 -18.78 1.38 -0.30
C TYR A 489 -17.55 1.49 0.58
N TYR A 490 -16.80 2.58 0.41
CA TYR A 490 -15.53 2.80 1.08
C TYR A 490 -15.57 4.05 1.96
N VAL A 491 -14.81 4.06 3.05
CA VAL A 491 -14.58 5.25 3.87
C VAL A 491 -13.19 5.82 3.63
N ALA A 492 -13.12 7.02 3.05
CA ALA A 492 -11.91 7.81 2.93
C ALA A 492 -11.65 8.60 4.21
N TYR A 493 -10.43 8.56 4.72
CA TYR A 493 -10.02 9.37 5.86
C TYR A 493 -9.31 10.66 5.41
N GLU A 494 -9.63 11.78 6.06
CA GLU A 494 -8.98 13.09 5.92
C GLU A 494 -8.74 13.68 7.32
N GLY A 495 -7.78 14.58 7.49
CA GLY A 495 -7.53 15.29 8.75
C GLY A 495 -6.09 15.23 9.22
N SER A 496 -5.86 15.47 10.50
CA SER A 496 -4.52 15.50 11.09
C SER A 496 -4.06 14.12 11.55
N PHE A 497 -2.99 13.62 10.92
CA PHE A 497 -2.37 12.31 11.18
C PHE A 497 -1.22 12.37 12.21
N GLY A 498 -0.86 13.56 12.71
CA GLY A 498 0.23 13.73 13.68
C GLY A 498 1.56 13.14 13.18
N GLU A 499 2.13 12.20 13.94
CA GLU A 499 3.39 11.52 13.63
C GLU A 499 3.32 10.64 12.36
N ASN A 500 2.12 10.24 11.93
CA ASN A 500 1.94 9.41 10.74
C ASN A 500 1.93 10.23 9.43
N SER A 501 2.10 11.55 9.50
CA SER A 501 2.36 12.40 8.34
C SER A 501 3.84 12.33 7.97
N CYS A 502 4.14 11.80 6.79
CA CYS A 502 5.51 11.46 6.39
C CYS A 502 5.80 11.82 4.94
N ASN A 503 7.08 12.00 4.61
CA ASN A 503 7.56 12.09 3.24
C ASN A 503 7.99 10.70 2.74
N PRO A 504 8.04 10.46 1.41
CA PRO A 504 8.58 9.22 0.83
C PRO A 504 9.94 8.81 1.38
N ARG A 505 10.75 9.79 1.80
CA ARG A 505 12.08 9.59 2.40
C ARG A 505 12.05 9.10 3.85
N SER A 506 11.10 9.57 4.66
CA SER A 506 10.97 9.22 6.08
C SER A 506 10.20 7.92 6.32
N LEU A 507 9.69 7.28 5.27
CA LEU A 507 9.02 5.99 5.36
C LEU A 507 10.00 4.88 5.78
N GLY A 508 9.91 4.50 7.06
CA GLY A 508 10.69 3.43 7.67
C GLY A 508 9.85 2.20 8.02
N ALA A 509 10.52 1.15 8.49
CA ALA A 509 9.88 -0.10 8.91
C ALA A 509 8.92 0.06 10.10
N ALA A 510 9.10 1.09 10.94
CA ALA A 510 8.25 1.36 12.09
C ALA A 510 6.80 1.74 11.71
N LEU A 511 6.59 2.22 10.48
CA LEU A 511 5.28 2.62 9.96
C LEU A 511 4.57 1.48 9.20
N LEU A 512 5.15 0.28 9.16
CA LEU A 512 4.52 -0.87 8.50
C LEU A 512 3.19 -1.22 9.16
N ASN A 513 2.21 -1.55 8.31
CA ASN A 513 0.83 -1.86 8.66
C ASN A 513 0.08 -0.73 9.38
N ARG A 514 0.56 0.50 9.30
CA ARG A 514 -0.11 1.69 9.84
C ARG A 514 -0.74 2.53 8.73
N MET A 515 -1.73 3.34 9.12
CA MET A 515 -2.29 4.35 8.23
C MET A 515 -1.42 5.60 8.24
N ILE A 516 -0.95 5.98 7.07
CA ILE A 516 -0.02 7.09 6.85
C ILE A 516 -0.63 8.14 5.92
N CYS A 517 -0.18 9.37 6.09
CA CYS A 517 -0.41 10.46 5.15
C CYS A 517 0.93 10.81 4.50
N LEU A 518 0.95 10.82 3.17
CA LEU A 518 2.14 11.07 2.37
C LEU A 518 1.89 12.18 1.36
N GLU A 519 2.82 13.13 1.28
CA GLU A 519 2.80 14.19 0.28
C GLU A 519 3.87 13.95 -0.78
N GLY A 520 3.53 14.15 -2.05
CA GLY A 520 4.49 13.98 -3.14
C GLY A 520 3.94 14.34 -4.52
N ILE A 521 4.77 14.12 -5.53
CA ILE A 521 4.44 14.31 -6.95
C ILE A 521 4.28 12.93 -7.57
N VAL A 522 3.22 12.73 -8.35
CA VAL A 522 3.08 11.50 -9.13
C VAL A 522 4.09 11.52 -10.26
N ALA A 523 5.15 10.72 -10.16
CA ALA A 523 6.17 10.64 -11.18
C ALA A 523 5.72 9.73 -12.34
N LYS A 524 5.04 8.63 -12.00
CA LYS A 524 4.65 7.58 -12.95
C LYS A 524 3.23 7.12 -12.64
N ALA A 525 2.46 6.88 -13.69
CA ALA A 525 1.16 6.24 -13.62
C ALA A 525 1.13 5.04 -14.57
N SER A 526 0.68 3.88 -14.09
CA SER A 526 0.47 2.70 -14.93
C SER A 526 -0.82 2.81 -15.74
N LEU A 527 -0.95 1.96 -16.75
CA LEU A 527 -2.24 1.68 -17.37
C LEU A 527 -3.20 1.06 -16.35
N VAL A 528 -4.49 1.33 -16.55
CA VAL A 528 -5.58 0.74 -15.76
C VAL A 528 -5.79 -0.70 -16.20
N ARG A 529 -5.88 -1.63 -15.24
CA ARG A 529 -6.11 -3.05 -15.49
C ARG A 529 -7.27 -3.56 -14.63
N PRO A 530 -8.19 -4.38 -15.17
CA PRO A 530 -9.22 -5.01 -14.37
C PRO A 530 -8.64 -6.16 -13.54
N LYS A 531 -9.07 -6.25 -12.29
CA LYS A 531 -8.74 -7.29 -11.32
C LYS A 531 -9.99 -8.09 -10.97
N VAL A 532 -9.89 -9.41 -11.05
CA VAL A 532 -11.00 -10.32 -10.75
C VAL A 532 -11.21 -10.40 -9.23
N VAL A 533 -12.45 -10.24 -8.79
CA VAL A 533 -12.85 -10.40 -7.38
C VAL A 533 -13.72 -11.63 -7.19
N LYS A 534 -14.70 -11.84 -8.08
CA LYS A 534 -15.64 -12.96 -8.02
C LYS A 534 -15.90 -13.46 -9.42
N SER A 535 -15.78 -14.76 -9.64
CA SER A 535 -16.25 -15.40 -10.86
C SER A 535 -17.52 -16.18 -10.62
N VAL A 536 -18.38 -16.18 -11.62
CA VAL A 536 -19.61 -16.97 -11.66
C VAL A 536 -19.48 -17.98 -12.79
N HIS A 537 -19.73 -19.23 -12.46
CA HIS A 537 -19.62 -20.38 -13.34
C HIS A 537 -20.98 -21.06 -13.45
N TRP A 538 -21.37 -21.39 -14.67
CA TRP A 538 -22.56 -22.16 -14.97
C TRP A 538 -22.21 -23.62 -15.17
N ASN A 539 -22.98 -24.51 -14.53
CA ASN A 539 -22.94 -25.94 -14.78
C ASN A 539 -24.17 -26.33 -15.61
N GLU A 540 -23.97 -26.68 -16.89
CA GLU A 540 -25.05 -27.07 -17.80
C GLU A 540 -25.76 -28.36 -17.36
N ALA A 541 -25.03 -29.32 -16.77
CA ALA A 541 -25.58 -30.62 -16.38
C ALA A 541 -26.50 -30.52 -15.15
N LYS A 542 -26.20 -29.61 -14.21
CA LYS A 542 -26.99 -29.40 -12.98
C LYS A 542 -27.92 -28.19 -13.04
N SER A 543 -27.77 -27.33 -14.04
CA SER A 543 -28.45 -26.04 -14.14
C SER A 543 -28.27 -25.16 -12.89
N THR A 544 -27.04 -25.16 -12.34
CA THR A 544 -26.69 -24.42 -11.12
C THR A 544 -25.54 -23.45 -11.36
N PHE A 545 -25.57 -22.32 -10.66
CA PHE A 545 -24.47 -21.36 -10.61
C PHE A 545 -23.52 -21.70 -9.46
N LEU A 546 -22.24 -21.80 -9.77
CA LEU A 546 -21.14 -21.88 -8.83
C LEU A 546 -20.40 -20.56 -8.82
N PHE A 547 -20.23 -19.93 -7.66
CA PHE A 547 -19.42 -18.72 -7.54
C PHE A 547 -18.09 -19.01 -6.84
N ARG A 548 -17.04 -18.30 -7.23
CA ARG A 548 -15.72 -18.38 -6.61
C ARG A 548 -15.17 -16.98 -6.36
N GLU A 549 -14.79 -16.70 -5.13
CA GLU A 549 -14.12 -15.46 -4.77
C GLU A 549 -12.60 -15.61 -4.87
N TYR A 550 -11.95 -14.59 -5.43
CA TYR A 550 -10.51 -14.48 -5.53
C TYR A 550 -9.99 -13.44 -4.54
N ARG A 551 -8.95 -13.81 -3.82
CA ARG A 551 -8.26 -12.95 -2.87
C ARG A 551 -6.78 -12.88 -3.21
N ASP A 552 -6.26 -11.67 -3.16
CA ASP A 552 -4.85 -11.37 -3.41
C ASP A 552 -4.25 -10.67 -2.19
N GLN A 553 -2.93 -10.73 -2.03
CA GLN A 553 -2.20 -10.09 -0.94
C GLN A 553 -2.32 -8.56 -0.96
N THR A 554 -2.80 -7.96 -2.05
CA THR A 554 -3.08 -6.52 -2.13
C THR A 554 -4.47 -6.15 -1.59
N MET A 555 -5.33 -7.13 -1.29
CA MET A 555 -6.65 -6.88 -0.68
C MET A 555 -6.53 -6.67 0.84
N SER A 556 -7.50 -5.98 1.43
CA SER A 556 -7.51 -5.54 2.84
C SER A 556 -7.50 -6.69 3.87
N THR A 557 -7.71 -7.94 3.47
CA THR A 557 -7.73 -9.10 4.38
C THR A 557 -6.37 -9.79 4.44
N ASN A 558 -5.95 -10.19 5.64
CA ASN A 558 -4.66 -10.87 5.88
C ASN A 558 -4.65 -12.37 5.54
N ASN A 559 -5.67 -12.87 4.83
CA ASN A 559 -5.78 -14.28 4.47
C ASN A 559 -4.85 -14.66 3.31
N PRO A 560 -4.39 -15.92 3.24
CA PRO A 560 -3.58 -16.39 2.14
C PRO A 560 -4.28 -16.20 0.78
N GLY A 561 -3.53 -15.73 -0.21
CA GLY A 561 -4.06 -15.48 -1.55
C GLY A 561 -4.56 -16.77 -2.21
N SER A 562 -5.73 -16.71 -2.83
CA SER A 562 -6.31 -17.83 -3.57
C SER A 562 -5.52 -18.10 -4.86
N LEU A 563 -5.53 -19.34 -5.34
CA LEU A 563 -5.04 -19.67 -6.69
C LEU A 563 -5.82 -18.89 -7.75
N SER A 564 -5.12 -18.25 -8.68
CA SER A 564 -5.67 -17.39 -9.74
C SER A 564 -6.28 -18.15 -10.92
N VAL A 565 -6.48 -19.46 -10.79
CA VAL A 565 -6.97 -20.33 -11.87
C VAL A 565 -8.49 -20.42 -11.77
N TYR A 566 -9.17 -20.26 -12.92
CA TYR A 566 -10.60 -20.52 -13.01
C TYR A 566 -10.88 -22.02 -12.87
N PRO A 567 -11.81 -22.43 -12.01
CA PRO A 567 -12.23 -23.82 -11.95
C PRO A 567 -12.87 -24.21 -13.29
N GLN A 568 -12.34 -25.26 -13.92
CA GLN A 568 -12.85 -25.81 -15.18
C GLN A 568 -13.78 -27.00 -14.95
N THR A 569 -13.65 -27.69 -13.81
CA THR A 569 -14.45 -28.85 -13.45
C THR A 569 -15.00 -28.73 -12.02
N ASP A 570 -16.21 -29.26 -11.81
CA ASP A 570 -16.82 -29.44 -10.48
C ASP A 570 -16.14 -30.59 -9.70
N SER A 571 -16.44 -30.75 -8.41
CA SER A 571 -15.97 -31.87 -7.55
C SER A 571 -16.32 -33.25 -8.11
N GLU A 572 -17.34 -33.32 -8.97
CA GLU A 572 -17.83 -34.53 -9.65
C GLU A 572 -17.34 -34.64 -11.12
N GLY A 573 -16.47 -33.73 -11.57
CA GLY A 573 -15.86 -33.79 -12.92
C GLY A 573 -16.69 -33.17 -14.05
N ASN A 574 -17.83 -32.54 -13.76
CA ASN A 574 -18.64 -31.82 -14.76
C ASN A 574 -17.94 -30.56 -15.25
N ALA A 575 -18.03 -30.26 -16.55
CA ALA A 575 -17.46 -29.05 -17.14
C ALA A 575 -18.20 -27.78 -16.69
N LEU A 576 -17.46 -26.72 -16.38
CA LEU A 576 -17.96 -25.42 -15.94
C LEU A 576 -17.70 -24.35 -16.99
N VAL A 577 -18.72 -23.58 -17.35
CA VAL A 577 -18.62 -22.43 -18.26
C VAL A 577 -18.63 -21.14 -17.45
N THR A 578 -17.64 -20.27 -17.64
CA THR A 578 -17.59 -18.97 -16.95
C THR A 578 -18.53 -17.95 -17.60
N GLU A 579 -19.46 -17.39 -16.84
CA GLU A 579 -20.31 -16.32 -17.30
C GLU A 579 -19.73 -14.95 -16.91
N TYR A 580 -19.00 -14.34 -17.84
CA TYR A 580 -18.30 -13.07 -17.60
C TYR A 580 -19.23 -11.89 -17.24
N GLY A 581 -20.51 -11.95 -17.63
CA GLY A 581 -21.48 -10.89 -17.33
C GLY A 581 -21.84 -10.78 -15.85
N TYR A 582 -21.82 -11.90 -15.11
CA TYR A 582 -22.08 -11.94 -13.66
C TYR A 582 -20.79 -11.92 -12.82
N CYS A 583 -19.63 -11.96 -13.46
CA CYS A 583 -18.34 -11.83 -12.79
C CYS A 583 -18.12 -10.39 -12.30
N ALA A 584 -17.56 -10.25 -11.10
CA ALA A 584 -17.22 -8.95 -10.53
C ALA A 584 -15.73 -8.65 -10.75
N TYR A 585 -15.46 -7.50 -11.36
CA TYR A 585 -14.13 -6.95 -11.60
C TYR A 585 -13.95 -5.63 -10.86
N ARG A 586 -12.71 -5.29 -10.54
CA ARG A 586 -12.30 -3.99 -9.99
C ARG A 586 -11.17 -3.41 -10.80
N ASP A 587 -11.24 -2.12 -11.09
CA ASP A 587 -10.13 -1.45 -11.73
C ASP A 587 -8.95 -1.33 -10.76
N HIS A 588 -7.75 -1.56 -11.28
CA HIS A 588 -6.50 -1.54 -10.53
C HIS A 588 -5.47 -0.72 -11.28
N GLN A 589 -4.81 0.19 -10.58
CA GLN A 589 -3.77 1.05 -11.13
C GLN A 589 -2.65 1.24 -10.11
N THR A 590 -1.41 1.25 -10.59
CA THR A 590 -0.22 1.53 -9.77
C THR A 590 0.35 2.88 -10.17
N ILE A 591 0.57 3.75 -9.19
CA ILE A 591 1.26 5.01 -9.37
C ILE A 591 2.54 5.03 -8.53
N THR A 592 3.58 5.73 -8.99
CA THR A 592 4.78 5.97 -8.18
C THR A 592 4.78 7.43 -7.74
N VAL A 593 4.77 7.66 -6.43
CA VAL A 593 4.81 8.99 -5.82
C VAL A 593 6.23 9.29 -5.38
N GLN A 594 6.76 10.43 -5.82
CA GLN A 594 8.09 10.90 -5.54
C GLN A 594 8.07 12.09 -4.58
N GLU A 595 9.11 12.23 -3.77
CA GLU A 595 9.30 13.41 -2.91
C GLU A 595 9.32 14.70 -3.75
N MET A 596 8.71 15.76 -3.23
CA MET A 596 8.74 17.08 -3.88
C MET A 596 10.19 17.60 -3.93
N PRO A 597 10.71 17.99 -5.10
CA PRO A 597 12.12 18.36 -5.27
C PRO A 597 12.52 19.56 -4.41
N GLU A 598 11.60 20.48 -4.10
CA GLU A 598 11.82 21.60 -3.19
C GLU A 598 12.11 21.20 -1.73
N ARG A 599 11.65 20.02 -1.29
CA ARG A 599 11.86 19.51 0.08
C ARG A 599 13.05 18.56 0.16
N ALA A 600 13.55 18.08 -0.98
CA ALA A 600 14.66 17.14 -1.02
C ALA A 600 15.98 17.86 -0.65
N PRO A 601 16.81 17.28 0.24
CA PRO A 601 18.12 17.84 0.55
C PRO A 601 19.02 17.82 -0.70
N PRO A 602 19.75 18.92 -0.97
CA PRO A 602 20.61 19.01 -2.15
C PRO A 602 21.71 17.93 -2.12
N GLY A 603 21.99 17.33 -3.28
CA GLY A 603 23.01 16.30 -3.44
C GLY A 603 22.53 14.85 -3.29
N GLN A 604 21.26 14.61 -2.98
CA GLN A 604 20.67 13.27 -2.96
C GLN A 604 19.52 13.14 -3.96
N LEU A 605 19.37 11.96 -4.57
CA LEU A 605 18.26 11.69 -5.47
C LEU A 605 16.93 11.61 -4.69
N PRO A 606 15.85 12.25 -5.20
CA PRO A 606 14.53 12.17 -4.58
C PRO A 606 13.99 10.74 -4.64
N ARG A 607 13.56 10.21 -3.50
CA ARG A 607 13.05 8.84 -3.36
C ARG A 607 11.57 8.77 -3.77
N GLY A 608 11.17 7.61 -4.30
CA GLY A 608 9.79 7.33 -4.67
C GLY A 608 9.26 6.07 -3.99
N VAL A 609 7.94 6.00 -3.88
CA VAL A 609 7.21 4.86 -3.31
C VAL A 609 6.06 4.51 -4.24
N ASP A 610 5.81 3.21 -4.38
CA ASP A 610 4.72 2.68 -5.20
C ASP A 610 3.42 2.65 -4.39
N VAL A 611 2.34 3.10 -5.03
CA VAL A 611 1.01 3.24 -4.45
C VAL A 611 0.04 2.49 -5.36
N LEU A 612 -0.77 1.63 -4.76
CA LEU A 612 -1.84 0.92 -5.44
C LEU A 612 -3.15 1.67 -5.24
N MET A 613 -3.87 1.86 -6.33
CA MET A 613 -5.17 2.49 -6.40
C MET A 613 -6.18 1.49 -6.95
N ASP A 614 -7.32 1.37 -6.28
CA ASP A 614 -8.39 0.43 -6.64
C ASP A 614 -9.72 1.17 -6.90
N ASP A 615 -10.54 0.60 -7.79
CA ASP A 615 -11.91 0.99 -8.13
C ASP A 615 -12.05 2.51 -8.44
N ASP A 616 -12.73 3.27 -7.58
CA ASP A 616 -13.14 4.65 -7.84
C ASP A 616 -12.00 5.69 -7.84
N MET A 617 -10.83 5.32 -7.35
CA MET A 617 -9.66 6.21 -7.30
C MET A 617 -8.86 6.22 -8.60
N VAL A 618 -9.03 5.19 -9.43
CA VAL A 618 -8.29 5.01 -10.67
C VAL A 618 -8.50 6.19 -11.62
N ASP A 619 -7.45 6.58 -12.33
CA ASP A 619 -7.40 7.71 -13.29
C ASP A 619 -7.76 9.10 -12.70
N ARG A 620 -7.79 9.25 -11.35
CA ARG A 620 -7.96 10.57 -10.72
C ARG A 620 -6.72 11.45 -10.78
N VAL A 621 -5.55 10.86 -11.00
CA VAL A 621 -4.26 11.54 -10.91
C VAL A 621 -3.43 11.27 -12.15
N LYS A 622 -2.74 12.30 -12.65
CA LYS A 622 -1.85 12.21 -13.80
C LYS A 622 -0.40 12.37 -13.38
N ALA A 623 0.51 11.90 -14.23
CA ALA A 623 1.93 12.14 -14.03
C ALA A 623 2.21 13.66 -14.01
N GLY A 624 2.89 14.12 -12.97
CA GLY A 624 3.18 15.51 -12.66
C GLY A 624 2.27 16.16 -11.61
N ASP A 625 1.15 15.52 -11.26
CA ASP A 625 0.25 16.07 -10.26
C ASP A 625 0.85 15.99 -8.85
N ARG A 626 0.65 17.06 -8.08
CA ARG A 626 1.01 17.14 -6.67
C ARG A 626 -0.16 16.62 -5.84
N ILE A 627 0.10 15.59 -5.04
CA ILE A 627 -0.92 14.92 -4.26
C ILE A 627 -0.55 14.80 -2.80
N GLN A 628 -1.59 14.79 -1.97
CA GLN A 628 -1.56 14.27 -0.62
C GLN A 628 -2.37 12.98 -0.62
N LEU A 629 -1.71 11.88 -0.27
CA LEU A 629 -2.24 10.54 -0.26
C LEU A 629 -2.40 10.10 1.20
N VAL A 630 -3.56 9.54 1.53
CA VAL A 630 -3.75 8.75 2.75
C VAL A 630 -3.87 7.29 2.35
N GLY A 631 -3.11 6.43 3.01
CA GLY A 631 -3.13 5.01 2.69
C GLY A 631 -2.49 4.13 3.77
N ILE A 632 -2.62 2.83 3.60
CA ILE A 632 -2.04 1.83 4.50
C ILE A 632 -0.70 1.38 3.93
N TYR A 633 0.37 1.51 4.73
CA TYR A 633 1.70 1.08 4.31
C TYR A 633 1.89 -0.41 4.52
N ARG A 634 2.21 -1.16 3.47
CA ARG A 634 2.27 -2.62 3.48
C ARG A 634 3.55 -3.14 2.82
N SER A 635 4.03 -4.28 3.28
CA SER A 635 5.03 -5.08 2.57
C SER A 635 4.36 -6.29 1.89
N LEU A 636 4.76 -6.57 0.66
CA LEU A 636 4.43 -7.80 -0.05
C LEU A 636 5.65 -8.72 -0.04
N GLY A 637 5.38 -10.02 0.15
CA GLY A 637 6.38 -11.07 0.03
C GLY A 637 6.75 -11.29 -1.43
N ASN A 638 8.04 -11.40 -1.73
CA ASN A 638 8.49 -11.70 -3.08
C ASN A 638 8.24 -13.18 -3.40
N ARG A 639 7.23 -13.48 -4.22
CA ARG A 639 6.86 -14.87 -4.59
C ARG A 639 7.92 -15.57 -5.47
N ASN A 640 8.79 -14.80 -6.13
CA ASN A 640 9.83 -15.31 -7.03
C ASN A 640 11.21 -15.39 -6.37
N ALA A 641 11.31 -15.07 -5.09
CA ALA A 641 12.55 -15.22 -4.34
C ALA A 641 12.75 -16.68 -3.94
N GLY A 642 13.91 -17.25 -4.27
CA GLY A 642 14.31 -18.57 -3.75
C GLY A 642 14.37 -18.58 -2.21
N PRO A 643 14.53 -19.76 -1.59
CA PRO A 643 14.41 -19.99 -0.14
C PRO A 643 15.46 -19.28 0.76
N GLY A 644 16.07 -18.17 0.32
CA GLY A 644 17.03 -17.37 1.08
C GLY A 644 16.96 -15.85 0.86
N SER A 645 15.96 -15.30 0.15
CA SER A 645 15.83 -13.85 0.01
C SER A 645 14.91 -13.25 1.08
N SER A 646 15.44 -12.34 1.90
CA SER A 646 14.73 -11.58 2.93
C SER A 646 14.26 -10.19 2.45
N ILE A 647 14.27 -9.96 1.13
CA ILE A 647 13.93 -8.66 0.54
C ILE A 647 12.41 -8.60 0.31
N PHE A 648 11.75 -7.67 1.00
CA PHE A 648 10.34 -7.39 0.85
C PHE A 648 10.12 -6.14 0.00
N LYS A 649 9.14 -6.18 -0.91
CA LYS A 649 8.71 -4.99 -1.67
C LYS A 649 7.68 -4.23 -0.82
N THR A 650 7.85 -2.93 -0.66
CA THR A 650 6.89 -2.09 0.07
C THR A 650 6.00 -1.32 -0.90
N LEU A 651 4.76 -1.11 -0.49
CA LEU A 651 3.70 -0.45 -1.25
C LEU A 651 2.74 0.24 -0.30
N ILE A 652 2.01 1.22 -0.81
CA ILE A 652 0.92 1.86 -0.09
C ILE A 652 -0.39 1.48 -0.77
N LEU A 653 -1.36 0.97 0.00
CA LEU A 653 -2.73 0.83 -0.46
C LEU A 653 -3.41 2.18 -0.27
N ALA A 654 -3.70 2.88 -1.37
CA ALA A 654 -4.38 4.16 -1.33
C ALA A 654 -5.77 4.00 -0.72
N ASN A 655 -6.14 4.90 0.19
CA ASN A 655 -7.51 5.04 0.66
C ASN A 655 -8.13 6.36 0.18
N ASN A 656 -7.37 7.46 0.24
CA ASN A 656 -7.83 8.76 -0.19
C ASN A 656 -6.72 9.52 -0.91
N ILE A 657 -7.08 10.22 -1.98
CA ILE A 657 -6.15 11.07 -2.74
C ILE A 657 -6.74 12.46 -2.82
N VAL A 658 -5.98 13.43 -2.33
CA VAL A 658 -6.29 14.85 -2.41
C VAL A 658 -5.31 15.50 -3.38
N LEU A 659 -5.83 15.98 -4.51
CA LEU A 659 -5.06 16.80 -5.45
C LEU A 659 -4.79 18.17 -4.83
N LEU A 660 -3.52 18.52 -4.66
CA LEU A 660 -3.09 19.83 -4.16
C LEU A 660 -3.19 20.93 -5.24
N SER A 661 -3.40 20.56 -6.52
CA SER A 661 -3.54 21.56 -7.61
C SER A 661 -4.99 21.99 -7.88
N ALA A 662 -5.99 21.16 -7.52
CA ALA A 662 -7.37 21.28 -8.00
C ALA A 662 -8.36 21.89 -7.00
N LYS A 663 -8.11 21.81 -5.68
CA LYS A 663 -8.95 22.52 -4.70
C LYS A 663 -8.68 24.01 -4.86
N SER A 664 -9.73 24.82 -5.06
CA SER A 664 -9.71 26.29 -4.95
C SER A 664 -9.37 26.81 -3.53
N GLY A 665 -8.69 25.97 -2.74
CA GLY A 665 -8.32 26.14 -1.34
C GLY A 665 -7.50 24.98 -0.76
N GLY A 666 -6.66 24.27 -1.51
CA GLY A 666 -5.83 23.18 -0.94
C GLY A 666 -4.39 23.21 -1.44
N GLY A 667 -3.43 23.41 -0.52
CA GLY A 667 -2.07 22.88 -0.64
C GLY A 667 -1.06 23.58 -1.56
N ILE A 668 -0.27 24.50 -1.00
CA ILE A 668 0.97 25.09 -1.53
C ILE A 668 0.83 26.05 -2.74
N ALA A 669 -0.04 25.79 -3.73
CA ALA A 669 -0.08 26.60 -4.96
C ALA A 669 -1.14 27.73 -4.99
N GLN A 670 -2.16 27.69 -4.15
CA GLN A 670 -3.20 28.73 -4.11
C GLN A 670 -3.51 29.12 -2.68
N ALA A 671 -3.09 30.32 -2.28
CA ALA A 671 -3.45 30.87 -0.98
C ALA A 671 -4.99 31.02 -0.94
N THR A 672 -5.60 30.56 0.15
CA THR A 672 -7.04 30.76 0.37
C THR A 672 -7.31 32.27 0.39
N ILE A 673 -8.14 32.74 -0.54
CA ILE A 673 -8.47 34.15 -0.67
C ILE A 673 -9.72 34.39 0.17
N THR A 674 -9.55 35.04 1.32
CA THR A 674 -10.68 35.43 2.17
C THR A 674 -11.43 36.62 1.56
N ASP A 675 -12.70 36.80 1.94
CA ASP A 675 -13.47 37.99 1.51
C ASP A 675 -12.80 39.30 1.93
N THR A 676 -12.10 39.31 3.07
CA THR A 676 -11.28 40.45 3.51
C THR A 676 -10.12 40.71 2.56
N ASP A 677 -9.44 39.66 2.09
CA ASP A 677 -8.36 39.80 1.12
C ASP A 677 -8.87 40.33 -0.22
N VAL A 678 -10.02 39.84 -0.69
CA VAL A 678 -10.67 40.35 -1.92
C VAL A 678 -10.98 41.84 -1.79
N ARG A 679 -11.53 42.29 -0.66
CA ARG A 679 -11.79 43.72 -0.40
C ARG A 679 -10.49 44.54 -0.43
N ASN A 680 -9.43 44.04 0.19
CA ASN A 680 -8.12 44.69 0.21
C ASN A 680 -7.50 44.76 -1.19
N ILE A 681 -7.57 43.68 -1.96
CA ILE A 681 -7.11 43.59 -3.36
C ILE A 681 -7.86 44.60 -4.23
N ASN A 682 -9.19 44.67 -4.12
CA ASN A 682 -10.02 45.64 -4.85
C ASN A 682 -9.79 47.10 -4.42
N LYS A 683 -9.38 47.33 -3.17
CA LYS A 683 -9.00 48.67 -2.69
C LYS A 683 -7.64 49.07 -3.26
N MET A 684 -6.68 48.14 -3.32
CA MET A 684 -5.35 48.37 -3.86
C MET A 684 -5.35 48.58 -5.38
N SER A 685 -6.20 47.87 -6.13
CA SER A 685 -6.28 47.99 -7.60
C SER A 685 -6.72 49.36 -8.09
N LYS A 686 -7.40 50.15 -7.25
CA LYS A 686 -7.83 51.52 -7.58
C LYS A 686 -6.68 52.54 -7.57
N ARG A 687 -5.51 52.21 -6.99
CA ARG A 687 -4.35 53.11 -6.96
C ARG A 687 -3.70 53.20 -8.34
N ALA A 688 -3.40 54.43 -8.77
CA ALA A 688 -2.78 54.67 -10.06
C ALA A 688 -1.34 54.13 -10.17
N ASN A 689 -0.61 54.03 -9.05
CA ASN A 689 0.80 53.61 -9.00
C ASN A 689 1.00 52.12 -8.67
N ILE A 690 -0.07 51.31 -8.66
CA ILE A 690 -0.04 49.91 -8.21
C ILE A 690 1.03 49.07 -8.94
N PHE A 691 1.19 49.27 -10.25
CA PHE A 691 2.18 48.52 -11.05
C PHE A 691 3.62 48.81 -10.62
N ALA A 692 3.93 50.06 -10.29
CA ALA A 692 5.25 50.44 -9.80
C ALA A 692 5.50 49.89 -8.38
N GLU A 693 4.52 50.00 -7.48
CA GLU A 693 4.60 49.49 -6.10
C GLU A 693 4.80 47.96 -6.06
N LEU A 694 4.04 47.21 -6.87
CA LEU A 694 4.17 45.75 -6.99
C LEU A 694 5.55 45.36 -7.57
N SER A 695 6.02 46.05 -8.62
CA SER A 695 7.31 45.74 -9.24
C SER A 695 8.50 46.03 -8.33
N ALA A 696 8.43 47.08 -7.52
CA ALA A 696 9.47 47.43 -6.55
C ALA A 696 9.49 46.44 -5.38
N SER A 697 8.33 45.96 -4.96
CA SER A 697 8.16 45.03 -3.82
C SER A 697 8.46 43.57 -4.17
N LEU A 698 8.54 43.20 -5.45
CA LEU A 698 8.78 41.82 -5.90
C LEU A 698 10.16 41.27 -5.48
N ALA A 699 11.21 42.10 -5.57
CA ALA A 699 12.58 41.72 -5.24
C ALA A 699 13.30 42.89 -4.54
N PRO A 700 13.09 43.08 -3.22
CA PRO A 700 13.69 44.21 -2.50
C PRO A 700 15.19 44.08 -2.30
N SER A 701 15.75 42.85 -2.35
CA SER A 701 17.19 42.60 -2.13
C SER A 701 18.08 42.92 -3.33
N ILE A 702 17.49 43.15 -4.50
CA ILE A 702 18.23 43.49 -5.72
C ILE A 702 18.01 44.97 -5.96
N PHE A 703 19.09 45.75 -5.95
CA PHE A 703 19.01 47.17 -6.25
C PHE A 703 18.83 47.39 -7.77
N GLY A 704 18.02 48.38 -8.16
CA GLY A 704 17.83 48.75 -9.58
C GLY A 704 16.95 47.79 -10.41
N HIS A 705 17.31 47.64 -11.69
CA HIS A 705 16.63 46.83 -12.72
C HIS A 705 15.09 46.98 -12.76
N ALA A 706 14.59 48.21 -12.64
CA ALA A 706 13.15 48.47 -12.55
C ALA A 706 12.34 47.91 -13.74
N TYR A 707 12.85 48.01 -14.97
CA TYR A 707 12.18 47.47 -16.16
C TYR A 707 12.18 45.94 -16.21
N VAL A 708 13.25 45.29 -15.75
CA VAL A 708 13.31 43.83 -15.65
C VAL A 708 12.30 43.32 -14.62
N LYS A 709 12.20 43.96 -13.44
CA LYS A 709 11.20 43.62 -12.43
C LYS A 709 9.76 43.84 -12.91
N LYS A 710 9.50 44.94 -13.64
CA LYS A 710 8.21 45.19 -14.29
C LYS A 710 7.87 44.09 -15.30
N ALA A 711 8.83 43.68 -16.13
CA ALA A 711 8.63 42.61 -17.10
C ALA A 711 8.37 41.25 -16.43
N ILE A 712 9.11 40.90 -15.38
CA ILE A 712 8.88 39.69 -14.59
C ILE A 712 7.48 39.71 -13.96
N LEU A 713 7.02 40.86 -13.44
CA LEU A 713 5.65 40.98 -12.93
C LEU A 713 4.60 40.75 -14.02
N LEU A 714 4.80 41.29 -15.23
CA LEU A 714 3.90 41.06 -16.37
C LEU A 714 3.90 39.57 -16.79
N MET A 715 5.06 38.92 -16.79
CA MET A 715 5.18 37.47 -17.02
C MET A 715 4.44 36.67 -15.93
N LEU A 716 4.61 37.03 -14.65
CA LEU A 716 3.92 36.39 -13.53
C LEU A 716 2.40 36.52 -13.61
N LEU A 717 1.86 37.57 -14.23
CA LEU A 717 0.42 37.76 -14.48
C LEU A 717 -0.05 37.04 -15.75
N GLY A 718 0.81 36.95 -16.77
CA GLY A 718 0.52 36.33 -18.06
C GLY A 718 -0.50 37.10 -18.91
N GLY A 719 -0.42 36.97 -20.23
CA GLY A 719 -1.40 37.54 -21.16
C GLY A 719 -2.68 36.72 -21.25
N MET A 720 -3.47 36.96 -22.30
CA MET A 720 -4.72 36.24 -22.54
C MET A 720 -4.54 35.22 -23.68
N GLU A 721 -4.71 33.94 -23.36
CA GLU A 721 -4.81 32.84 -24.32
C GLU A 721 -6.11 32.98 -25.12
N LYS A 722 -6.05 32.78 -26.44
CA LYS A 722 -7.22 32.82 -27.33
C LYS A 722 -7.28 31.56 -28.18
N ASN A 723 -8.35 30.79 -28.00
CA ASN A 723 -8.69 29.67 -28.87
C ASN A 723 -9.70 30.18 -29.90
N LEU A 724 -9.30 30.16 -31.16
CA LEU A 724 -10.17 30.56 -32.26
C LEU A 724 -11.15 29.42 -32.59
N PRO A 725 -12.35 29.72 -33.13
CA PRO A 725 -13.36 28.71 -33.45
C PRO A 725 -12.93 27.75 -34.58
N ASN A 726 -11.90 28.10 -35.34
CA ASN A 726 -11.26 27.25 -36.35
C ASN A 726 -10.28 26.21 -35.74
N GLY A 727 -10.13 26.18 -34.41
CA GLY A 727 -9.23 25.26 -33.71
C GLY A 727 -7.78 25.73 -33.58
N THR A 728 -7.41 26.90 -34.13
CA THR A 728 -6.04 27.42 -33.95
C THR A 728 -5.88 28.09 -32.59
N HIS A 729 -4.79 27.75 -31.90
CA HIS A 729 -4.45 28.26 -30.58
C HIS A 729 -3.47 29.43 -30.69
N LEU A 730 -3.77 30.54 -30.00
CA LEU A 730 -2.84 31.67 -29.87
C LEU A 730 -2.33 31.75 -28.43
N ARG A 731 -1.00 31.63 -28.29
CA ARG A 731 -0.32 31.69 -27.00
C ARG A 731 -0.53 33.05 -26.31
N GLY A 732 -0.87 33.00 -25.03
CA GLY A 732 -1.01 34.16 -24.14
C GLY A 732 0.22 34.43 -23.25
N ASP A 733 1.18 33.50 -23.23
CA ASP A 733 2.32 33.52 -22.32
C ASP A 733 3.45 34.45 -22.80
N ILE A 734 4.24 34.97 -21.86
CA ILE A 734 5.32 35.92 -22.13
C ILE A 734 6.65 35.25 -21.80
N ASN A 735 7.54 35.17 -22.77
CA ASN A 735 8.88 34.57 -22.60
C ASN A 735 9.95 35.65 -22.45
N ILE A 736 10.83 35.53 -21.45
CA ILE A 736 11.88 36.51 -21.13
C ILE A 736 13.27 35.86 -21.20
N LEU A 737 14.21 36.50 -21.90
CA LEU A 737 15.63 36.14 -21.90
C LEU A 737 16.47 37.23 -21.25
N LEU A 738 17.25 36.86 -20.23
CA LEU A 738 18.22 37.71 -19.54
C LEU A 738 19.64 37.37 -20.02
N VAL A 739 20.26 38.27 -20.77
CA VAL A 739 21.65 38.15 -21.21
C VAL A 739 22.47 39.17 -20.45
N GLY A 740 23.66 38.81 -19.98
CA GLY A 740 24.52 39.81 -19.35
C GLY A 740 25.84 39.24 -18.88
N ASP A 741 26.68 40.11 -18.34
CA ASP A 741 27.95 39.71 -17.75
C ASP A 741 27.71 38.81 -16.50
N PRO A 742 28.69 37.99 -16.09
CA PRO A 742 28.62 37.29 -14.82
C PRO A 742 28.44 38.29 -13.66
N SER A 743 27.91 37.82 -12.52
CA SER A 743 27.72 38.63 -11.30
C SER A 743 26.67 39.75 -11.36
N THR A 744 25.87 39.84 -12.43
CA THR A 744 24.79 40.85 -12.60
C THR A 744 23.44 40.45 -11.97
N ALA A 745 23.44 39.63 -10.92
CA ALA A 745 22.24 39.14 -10.19
C ALA A 745 21.19 38.35 -11.02
N LYS A 746 21.49 37.94 -12.26
CA LYS A 746 20.56 37.18 -13.14
C LYS A 746 20.02 35.90 -12.51
N SER A 747 20.90 35.01 -12.02
CA SER A 747 20.47 33.77 -11.37
C SER A 747 19.68 34.04 -10.08
N GLN A 748 19.93 35.18 -9.42
CA GLN A 748 19.15 35.58 -8.24
C GLN A 748 17.71 35.99 -8.61
N LEU A 749 17.51 36.66 -9.76
CA LEU A 749 16.18 36.96 -10.28
C LEU A 749 15.40 35.67 -10.60
N LEU A 750 16.04 34.66 -11.20
CA LEU A 750 15.41 33.36 -11.46
C LEU A 750 14.94 32.68 -10.16
N ARG A 751 15.77 32.70 -9.11
CA ARG A 751 15.42 32.17 -7.79
C ARG A 751 14.24 32.92 -7.15
N PHE A 752 14.16 34.24 -7.33
CA PHE A 752 13.00 35.00 -6.87
C PHE A 752 11.71 34.58 -7.58
N VAL A 753 11.75 34.36 -8.89
CA VAL A 753 10.59 33.87 -9.65
C VAL A 753 10.17 32.50 -9.16
N LEU A 754 11.11 31.59 -8.93
CA LEU A 754 10.88 30.25 -8.38
C LEU A 754 10.11 30.30 -7.05
N ASN A 755 10.48 31.22 -6.16
CA ASN A 755 9.85 31.36 -4.84
C ASN A 755 8.52 32.13 -4.87
N THR A 756 8.29 32.94 -5.91
CA THR A 756 7.09 33.78 -6.03
C THR A 756 5.95 33.04 -6.71
N ALA A 757 6.24 32.38 -7.83
CA ALA A 757 5.25 31.71 -8.64
C ALA A 757 4.81 30.38 -7.99
N PRO A 758 3.51 30.05 -8.04
CA PRO A 758 2.99 28.84 -7.40
C PRO A 758 3.38 27.54 -8.10
N LEU A 759 3.75 27.63 -9.39
CA LEU A 759 4.17 26.52 -10.23
C LEU A 759 5.38 26.98 -11.04
N ALA A 760 6.56 26.92 -10.44
CA ALA A 760 7.81 27.22 -11.11
C ALA A 760 8.78 26.03 -10.98
N ILE A 761 9.41 25.66 -12.10
CA ILE A 761 10.39 24.58 -12.16
C ILE A 761 11.71 25.18 -12.65
N THR A 762 12.79 24.90 -11.92
CA THR A 762 14.14 25.34 -12.31
C THR A 762 14.89 24.21 -12.98
N THR A 763 15.57 24.52 -14.07
CA THR A 763 16.42 23.58 -14.81
C THR A 763 17.71 24.27 -15.22
N THR A 764 18.79 23.50 -15.41
CA THR A 764 20.08 24.02 -15.89
C THR A 764 20.30 23.62 -17.34
N GLY A 765 20.89 24.50 -18.15
CA GLY A 765 21.12 24.25 -19.57
C GLY A 765 21.99 23.02 -19.85
N ARG A 766 22.91 22.68 -18.94
CA ARG A 766 23.77 21.48 -19.05
C ARG A 766 23.12 20.21 -18.49
N GLY A 767 22.27 20.34 -17.47
CA GLY A 767 21.61 19.22 -16.80
C GLY A 767 20.30 18.79 -17.44
N SER A 768 19.85 19.50 -18.48
CA SER A 768 18.55 19.28 -19.12
C SER A 768 18.74 18.79 -20.54
N SER A 769 18.53 17.50 -20.77
CA SER A 769 18.39 16.97 -22.13
C SER A 769 17.01 17.29 -22.69
N GLY A 770 16.85 17.25 -24.02
CA GLY A 770 15.59 17.50 -24.70
C GLY A 770 14.50 16.52 -24.27
N VAL A 771 14.91 15.30 -23.90
CA VAL A 771 14.04 14.26 -23.30
C VAL A 771 13.65 14.62 -21.87
N GLY A 772 14.57 15.17 -21.06
CA GLY A 772 14.29 15.65 -19.71
C GLY A 772 13.45 16.92 -19.65
N LEU A 773 13.46 17.73 -20.71
CA LEU A 773 12.61 18.92 -20.86
C LEU A 773 11.19 18.57 -21.33
N THR A 774 11.07 17.61 -22.25
CA THR A 774 9.80 17.26 -22.91
C THR A 774 9.11 16.06 -22.26
N ALA A 775 9.31 14.85 -22.76
CA ALA A 775 8.90 13.61 -22.10
C ALA A 775 9.76 12.43 -22.60
N ALA A 776 9.89 11.40 -21.76
CA ALA A 776 10.65 10.20 -22.04
C ALA A 776 9.72 8.98 -22.16
N VAL A 777 10.01 8.06 -23.09
CA VAL A 777 9.37 6.73 -23.08
C VAL A 777 10.24 5.79 -22.27
N THR A 778 9.71 5.25 -21.18
CA THR A 778 10.37 4.24 -20.35
C THR A 778 9.63 2.91 -20.42
N THR A 779 10.34 1.79 -20.32
CA THR A 779 9.75 0.45 -20.20
C THR A 779 9.65 0.09 -18.72
N ASP A 780 8.49 -0.38 -18.29
CA ASP A 780 8.33 -0.92 -16.96
C ASP A 780 8.97 -2.31 -16.84
N LYS A 781 9.70 -2.56 -15.74
CA LYS A 781 10.52 -3.77 -15.58
C LYS A 781 9.70 -5.01 -15.23
N GLU A 782 8.54 -4.83 -14.60
CA GLU A 782 7.67 -5.94 -14.16
C GLU A 782 6.70 -6.36 -15.25
N THR A 783 6.14 -5.39 -15.97
CA THR A 783 5.09 -5.64 -16.98
C THR A 783 5.61 -5.68 -18.41
N GLY A 784 6.79 -5.09 -18.70
CA GLY A 784 7.32 -4.94 -20.06
C GLY A 784 6.63 -3.84 -20.88
N ASP A 785 5.62 -3.17 -20.32
CA ASP A 785 4.85 -2.14 -21.02
C ASP A 785 5.66 -0.84 -21.16
N ARG A 786 5.47 -0.16 -22.29
CA ARG A 786 6.06 1.16 -22.57
C ARG A 786 5.15 2.25 -21.99
N ARG A 787 5.71 3.14 -21.17
CA ARG A 787 5.02 4.28 -20.53
C ARG A 787 5.74 5.60 -20.82
N LEU A 788 5.00 6.70 -20.71
CA LEU A 788 5.53 8.05 -20.83
C LEU A 788 5.85 8.63 -19.44
N GLU A 789 7.00 9.29 -19.33
CA GLU A 789 7.46 10.05 -18.17
C GLU A 789 7.53 11.52 -18.57
N ALA A 790 6.81 12.38 -17.86
CA ALA A 790 6.73 13.81 -18.16
C ALA A 790 8.05 14.51 -17.80
N GLY A 791 8.57 15.33 -18.73
CA GLY A 791 9.72 16.19 -18.52
C GLY A 791 9.35 17.55 -17.92
N ALA A 792 10.36 18.35 -17.60
CA ALA A 792 10.22 19.59 -16.83
C ALA A 792 9.21 20.60 -17.41
N MET A 793 9.07 20.72 -18.74
CA MET A 793 8.14 21.66 -19.37
C MET A 793 6.68 21.18 -19.29
N VAL A 794 6.45 19.87 -19.41
CA VAL A 794 5.11 19.27 -19.26
C VAL A 794 4.65 19.35 -17.81
N LEU A 795 5.57 19.12 -16.86
CA LEU A 795 5.34 19.31 -15.43
C LEU A 795 5.00 20.76 -15.06
N ALA A 796 5.42 21.74 -15.89
CA ALA A 796 5.19 23.16 -15.69
C ALA A 796 4.00 23.72 -16.50
N ASP A 797 3.03 22.90 -16.95
CA ASP A 797 1.84 23.41 -17.65
C ASP A 797 1.12 24.49 -16.82
N ARG A 798 0.81 25.62 -17.44
CA ARG A 798 0.29 26.87 -16.83
C ARG A 798 1.18 27.48 -15.74
N GLY A 799 2.43 27.05 -15.66
CA GLY A 799 3.47 27.53 -14.76
C GLY A 799 4.57 28.30 -15.49
N ILE A 800 5.72 28.36 -14.83
CA ILE A 800 6.93 29.05 -15.33
C ILE A 800 8.10 28.09 -15.27
N VAL A 801 8.89 28.05 -16.34
CA VAL A 801 10.15 27.29 -16.40
C VAL A 801 11.31 28.28 -16.33
N CYS A 802 12.16 28.13 -15.30
CA CYS A 802 13.37 28.91 -15.11
C CYS A 802 14.57 28.11 -15.62
N ILE A 803 15.24 28.59 -16.69
CA ILE A 803 16.42 27.94 -17.25
C ILE A 803 17.66 28.79 -16.97
N ASP A 804 18.59 28.28 -16.16
CA ASP A 804 19.90 28.92 -15.99
C ASP A 804 20.93 28.33 -16.97
N GLU A 805 21.95 29.11 -17.32
CA GLU A 805 22.98 28.74 -18.30
C GLU A 805 22.42 28.29 -19.66
N PHE A 806 21.45 29.03 -20.19
CA PHE A 806 20.79 28.70 -21.46
C PHE A 806 21.76 28.62 -22.64
N ASP A 807 22.90 29.33 -22.58
CA ASP A 807 23.97 29.26 -23.59
C ASP A 807 24.69 27.90 -23.64
N LYS A 808 24.67 27.12 -22.55
CA LYS A 808 25.34 25.82 -22.44
C LYS A 808 24.51 24.63 -22.93
N MET A 809 23.30 24.90 -23.41
CA MET A 809 22.39 23.88 -23.91
C MET A 809 22.84 23.34 -25.28
N SER A 810 22.74 22.03 -25.47
CA SER A 810 23.10 21.36 -26.72
C SER A 810 22.13 21.69 -27.86
N ASP A 811 22.57 21.54 -29.11
CA ASP A 811 21.74 21.87 -30.28
C ASP A 811 20.50 20.96 -30.42
N ILE A 812 20.58 19.72 -29.93
CA ILE A 812 19.45 18.76 -29.93
C ILE A 812 18.34 19.26 -29.01
N ASP A 813 18.71 19.75 -27.83
CA ASP A 813 17.75 20.20 -26.81
C ASP A 813 17.08 21.51 -27.25
N ARG A 814 17.82 22.37 -27.99
CA ARG A 814 17.28 23.58 -28.60
C ARG A 814 16.13 23.28 -29.56
N VAL A 815 16.25 22.24 -30.39
CA VAL A 815 15.17 21.81 -31.30
C VAL A 815 13.92 21.37 -30.54
N ALA A 816 14.07 20.66 -29.42
CA ALA A 816 12.92 20.25 -28.60
C ALA A 816 12.17 21.48 -28.05
N ILE A 817 12.89 22.49 -27.55
CA ILE A 817 12.30 23.73 -27.03
C ILE A 817 11.61 24.54 -28.15
N HIS A 818 12.10 24.47 -29.39
CA HIS A 818 11.50 25.17 -30.53
C HIS A 818 10.03 24.81 -30.75
N GLU A 819 9.69 23.53 -30.63
CA GLU A 819 8.32 23.02 -30.77
C GLU A 819 7.47 23.53 -29.60
N VAL A 820 7.95 23.32 -28.37
CA VAL A 820 7.18 23.63 -27.16
C VAL A 820 6.90 25.13 -27.01
N MET A 821 7.89 26.00 -27.26
CA MET A 821 7.72 27.45 -27.13
C MET A 821 6.80 28.06 -28.20
N GLU A 822 6.70 27.41 -29.37
CA GLU A 822 5.86 27.90 -30.47
C GLU A 822 4.44 27.37 -30.38
N GLN A 823 4.29 26.05 -30.27
CA GLN A 823 2.99 25.37 -30.34
C GLN A 823 2.34 25.19 -28.96
N GLN A 824 3.11 25.33 -27.86
CA GLN A 824 2.68 25.03 -26.49
C GLN A 824 2.16 23.60 -26.28
N THR A 825 2.53 22.72 -27.20
CA THR A 825 2.24 21.29 -27.18
C THR A 825 3.49 20.53 -27.60
N VAL A 826 3.67 19.34 -27.04
CA VAL A 826 4.75 18.42 -27.38
C VAL A 826 4.12 17.20 -28.04
N THR A 827 4.52 16.91 -29.28
CA THR A 827 4.08 15.71 -29.98
C THR A 827 5.15 14.62 -29.87
N ILE A 828 4.81 13.49 -29.26
CA ILE A 828 5.74 12.37 -29.09
C ILE A 828 5.23 11.19 -29.90
N ALA A 829 6.02 10.83 -30.91
CA ALA A 829 5.83 9.68 -31.78
C ALA A 829 7.04 8.75 -31.62
N LYS A 830 7.10 7.99 -30.53
CA LYS A 830 8.24 7.10 -30.23
C LYS A 830 7.78 5.77 -29.68
N ALA A 831 8.43 4.71 -30.14
CA ALA A 831 8.23 3.34 -29.63
C ALA A 831 6.75 2.88 -29.65
N GLY A 832 5.99 3.28 -30.67
CA GLY A 832 4.58 2.89 -30.85
C GLY A 832 3.57 3.77 -30.10
N ILE A 833 4.04 4.77 -29.34
CA ILE A 833 3.17 5.74 -28.65
C ILE A 833 3.13 7.02 -29.49
N HIS A 834 1.93 7.36 -29.96
CA HIS A 834 1.62 8.62 -30.65
C HIS A 834 0.69 9.43 -29.74
N THR A 835 1.26 10.37 -28.98
CA THR A 835 0.49 11.21 -28.04
C THR A 835 0.95 12.65 -28.11
N THR A 836 0.03 13.56 -27.85
CA THR A 836 0.30 15.00 -27.77
C THR A 836 0.07 15.46 -26.33
N LEU A 837 1.10 16.05 -25.74
CA LEU A 837 1.08 16.56 -24.36
C LEU A 837 1.01 18.08 -24.38
N ASN A 838 0.16 18.67 -23.55
CA ASN A 838 0.09 20.14 -23.41
C ASN A 838 1.23 20.62 -22.52
N ALA A 839 1.88 21.73 -22.91
CA ALA A 839 2.98 22.34 -22.18
C ALA A 839 2.91 23.86 -22.30
N ARG A 840 1.79 24.46 -21.87
CA ARG A 840 1.55 25.91 -21.91
C ARG A 840 2.28 26.58 -20.75
N CYS A 841 3.58 26.72 -20.91
CA CYS A 841 4.45 27.31 -19.90
C CYS A 841 5.08 28.61 -20.40
N SER A 842 5.34 29.53 -19.48
CA SER A 842 6.20 30.70 -19.75
C SER A 842 7.64 30.33 -19.45
N VAL A 843 8.58 30.71 -20.32
CA VAL A 843 10.01 30.44 -20.13
C VAL A 843 10.73 31.72 -19.72
N ILE A 844 11.47 31.67 -18.61
CA ILE A 844 12.46 32.67 -18.24
C ILE A 844 13.85 32.04 -18.27
N ALA A 845 14.74 32.58 -19.10
CA ALA A 845 16.07 32.04 -19.30
C ALA A 845 17.15 33.06 -18.94
N ALA A 846 18.27 32.61 -18.35
CA ALA A 846 19.48 33.39 -18.20
C ALA A 846 20.60 32.82 -19.07
N ALA A 847 21.32 33.69 -19.77
CA ALA A 847 22.45 33.34 -20.61
C ALA A 847 23.65 34.26 -20.35
N ASN A 848 24.85 33.73 -20.55
CA ASN A 848 26.09 34.50 -20.54
C ASN A 848 26.56 34.78 -21.97
N PRO A 849 27.19 35.94 -22.25
CA PRO A 849 27.81 36.21 -23.54
C PRO A 849 28.99 35.25 -23.77
N ILE A 850 29.30 34.98 -25.05
CA ILE A 850 30.28 33.96 -25.45
C ILE A 850 31.67 34.21 -24.84
N PHE A 851 32.08 35.47 -24.79
CA PHE A 851 33.39 35.88 -24.29
C PHE A 851 33.39 36.25 -22.80
N GLY A 852 32.32 35.91 -22.06
CA GLY A 852 32.16 36.26 -20.65
C GLY A 852 31.74 37.71 -20.42
N GLN A 853 32.23 38.67 -21.23
CA GLN A 853 31.80 40.07 -21.21
C GLN A 853 31.03 40.44 -22.49
N TYR A 854 30.06 41.34 -22.35
CA TYR A 854 29.25 41.85 -23.43
C TYR A 854 29.94 43.02 -24.13
N ASP A 855 30.42 42.80 -25.35
CA ASP A 855 31.04 43.85 -26.17
C ASP A 855 29.97 44.69 -26.89
N SER A 856 29.86 45.97 -26.52
CA SER A 856 28.93 46.92 -27.16
C SER A 856 29.30 47.25 -28.61
N ASN A 857 30.54 46.99 -29.02
CA ASN A 857 31.03 47.26 -30.37
C ASN A 857 30.64 46.18 -31.38
N ARG A 858 30.17 45.01 -30.92
CA ARG A 858 29.74 43.91 -31.77
C ARG A 858 28.23 43.83 -31.84
N ASP A 859 27.71 43.28 -32.95
CA ASP A 859 26.28 43.05 -33.10
C ASP A 859 25.75 42.18 -31.94
N PRO A 860 24.65 42.57 -31.29
CA PRO A 860 24.07 41.82 -30.16
C PRO A 860 23.79 40.34 -30.47
N ALA A 861 23.36 40.02 -31.69
CA ALA A 861 23.12 38.66 -32.15
C ALA A 861 24.41 37.81 -32.25
N LYS A 862 25.58 38.43 -32.45
CA LYS A 862 26.87 37.72 -32.48
C LYS A 862 27.49 37.60 -31.08
N ASN A 863 27.06 38.42 -30.13
CA ASN A 863 27.46 38.32 -28.72
C ASN A 863 26.79 37.15 -28.00
N ILE A 864 25.64 36.72 -28.51
CA ILE A 864 24.81 35.66 -27.97
C ILE A 864 24.89 34.48 -28.95
N ALA A 865 25.50 33.34 -28.59
CA ALA A 865 25.62 32.16 -29.48
C ALA A 865 24.29 31.41 -29.64
N LEU A 866 23.22 32.12 -30.01
CA LEU A 866 21.89 31.56 -30.24
C LEU A 866 21.45 31.90 -31.67
N PRO A 867 20.79 30.96 -32.37
CA PRO A 867 20.20 31.23 -33.67
C PRO A 867 19.06 32.25 -33.56
N ASP A 868 18.90 33.11 -34.57
CA ASP A 868 17.83 34.12 -34.64
C ASP A 868 16.41 33.52 -34.55
N SER A 869 16.26 32.26 -34.97
CA SER A 869 15.01 31.50 -34.85
C SER A 869 14.58 31.31 -33.39
N LEU A 870 15.51 31.20 -32.44
CA LEU A 870 15.22 31.19 -31.00
C LEU A 870 14.94 32.59 -30.45
N LEU A 871 15.77 33.56 -30.83
CA LEU A 871 15.63 34.94 -30.35
C LEU A 871 14.26 35.51 -30.72
N SER A 872 13.72 35.15 -31.89
CA SER A 872 12.37 35.54 -32.31
C SER A 872 11.22 34.93 -31.48
N ARG A 873 11.47 33.91 -30.65
CA ARG A 873 10.46 33.26 -29.80
C ARG A 873 10.37 33.86 -28.40
N PHE A 874 11.44 34.51 -27.94
CA PHE A 874 11.44 35.32 -26.74
C PHE A 874 10.77 36.66 -27.03
N ASP A 875 9.83 37.05 -26.18
CA ASP A 875 9.10 38.30 -26.33
C ASP A 875 9.93 39.50 -25.86
N LEU A 876 10.73 39.30 -24.80
CA LEU A 876 11.60 40.32 -24.23
C LEU A 876 13.03 39.79 -24.07
N LEU A 877 13.98 40.53 -24.63
CA LEU A 877 15.41 40.28 -24.46
C LEU A 877 16.02 41.46 -23.69
N PHE A 878 16.50 41.19 -22.48
CA PHE A 878 17.20 42.19 -21.67
C PHE A 878 18.69 41.92 -21.69
N VAL A 879 19.47 42.90 -22.17
CA VAL A 879 20.92 42.93 -22.04
C VAL A 879 21.29 43.71 -20.78
N ILE A 880 21.88 43.02 -19.80
CA ILE A 880 22.35 43.57 -18.54
C ILE A 880 23.87 43.64 -18.61
N THR A 881 24.41 44.83 -18.87
CA THR A 881 25.85 45.08 -18.86
C THR A 881 26.29 45.66 -17.53
N ASP A 882 27.50 45.31 -17.11
CA ASP A 882 28.16 45.89 -15.94
C ASP A 882 28.86 47.21 -16.34
N ASP A 883 28.06 48.28 -16.50
CA ASP A 883 28.58 49.60 -16.84
C ASP A 883 29.19 50.26 -15.59
N ILE A 884 30.49 50.56 -15.61
CA ILE A 884 31.22 51.21 -14.51
C ILE A 884 30.67 52.63 -14.28
N ASP A 885 30.00 52.84 -13.13
CA ASP A 885 29.42 54.13 -12.72
C ASP A 885 29.54 54.27 -11.20
N ASP A 886 30.47 55.12 -10.75
CA ASP A 886 30.76 55.38 -9.33
C ASP A 886 29.50 55.64 -8.49
N SER A 887 28.49 56.30 -9.08
CA SER A 887 27.26 56.63 -8.37
C SER A 887 26.35 55.42 -8.15
N ARG A 888 26.31 54.51 -9.12
CA ARG A 888 25.53 53.27 -9.10
C ARG A 888 26.22 52.23 -8.21
N ASP A 889 27.53 52.08 -8.35
CA ASP A 889 28.32 51.10 -7.59
C ASP A 889 28.32 51.41 -6.10
N ARG A 890 28.35 52.71 -5.74
CA ARG A 890 28.15 53.15 -4.36
C ARG A 890 26.78 52.76 -3.82
N GLN A 891 25.71 52.94 -4.59
CA GLN A 891 24.35 52.58 -4.17
C GLN A 891 24.18 51.06 -4.04
N ILE A 892 24.76 50.29 -4.96
CA ILE A 892 24.77 48.81 -4.89
C ILE A 892 25.54 48.36 -3.64
N SER A 893 26.74 48.90 -3.43
CA SER A 893 27.58 48.55 -2.28
C SER A 893 26.90 48.88 -0.95
N GLU A 894 26.30 50.07 -0.82
CA GLU A 894 25.52 50.43 0.37
C GLU A 894 24.31 49.52 0.56
N HIS A 895 23.62 49.13 -0.52
CA HIS A 895 22.48 48.22 -0.45
C HIS A 895 22.90 46.80 -0.02
N VAL A 896 24.00 46.26 -0.56
CA VAL A 896 24.54 44.95 -0.20
C VAL A 896 25.01 44.94 1.26
N LEU A 897 25.74 45.97 1.71
CA LEU A 897 26.17 46.10 3.11
C LEU A 897 24.97 46.17 4.06
N ARG A 898 23.90 46.88 3.68
CA ARG A 898 22.66 46.90 4.45
C ARG A 898 22.02 45.51 4.50
N MET A 899 21.94 44.80 3.38
CA MET A 899 21.41 43.43 3.36
C MET A 899 22.22 42.48 4.27
N HIS A 900 23.55 42.59 4.30
CA HIS A 900 24.38 41.81 5.22
C HIS A 900 24.25 42.25 6.69
N ALA A 901 23.92 43.52 6.93
CA ALA A 901 23.60 44.04 8.27
C ALA A 901 22.17 43.71 8.73
N TYR A 902 21.30 43.22 7.82
CA TYR A 902 19.92 42.89 8.15
C TYR A 902 19.87 41.64 9.04
N ARG A 903 19.29 41.79 10.23
CA ARG A 903 19.00 40.72 11.18
C ARG A 903 17.49 40.53 11.28
N PRO A 904 16.98 39.29 11.31
CA PRO A 904 15.57 39.04 11.60
C PRO A 904 15.20 39.61 12.98
N PRO A 905 13.99 40.16 13.15
CA PRO A 905 13.53 40.62 14.46
C PRO A 905 13.46 39.42 15.44
N GLY A 906 14.26 39.47 16.51
CA GLY A 906 14.24 38.46 17.59
C GLY A 906 15.56 37.69 17.83
N THR A 907 16.63 37.94 17.08
CA THR A 907 17.96 37.32 17.33
C THR A 907 18.89 38.23 18.12
N GLU A 908 19.54 37.72 19.17
CA GLU A 908 20.51 38.44 20.01
C GLU A 908 21.82 38.78 19.28
N GLU A 909 22.51 39.82 19.75
CA GLU A 909 23.75 40.33 19.16
C GLU A 909 24.94 39.40 19.43
N GLY A 910 25.52 38.82 18.36
CA GLY A 910 26.69 37.93 18.44
C GLY A 910 26.38 36.43 18.31
N ALA A 911 25.12 36.02 18.22
CA ALA A 911 24.77 34.63 17.94
C ALA A 911 25.06 34.28 16.46
N PRO A 912 25.77 33.18 16.16
CA PRO A 912 25.99 32.75 14.79
C PRO A 912 24.65 32.44 14.10
N LEU A 913 24.42 33.04 12.93
CA LEU A 913 23.32 32.65 12.05
C LEU A 913 23.53 31.18 11.67
N ARG A 914 22.66 30.29 12.16
CA ARG A 914 22.64 28.89 11.72
C ARG A 914 22.16 28.88 10.26
N GLU A 915 23.10 28.77 9.32
CA GLU A 915 22.79 28.53 7.91
C GLU A 915 22.06 27.19 7.77
N SER A 916 20.73 27.23 7.77
CA SER A 916 19.95 26.13 7.21
C SER A 916 19.97 26.33 5.69
N GLN A 917 20.67 25.45 4.96
CA GLN A 917 20.77 25.47 3.49
C GLN A 917 19.40 25.43 2.77
N ASN A 918 18.31 25.17 3.51
CA ASN A 918 16.93 25.21 3.03
C ASN A 918 16.12 26.42 3.52
N GLN A 919 16.75 27.53 3.96
CA GLN A 919 16.04 28.81 3.94
C GLN A 919 15.79 29.20 2.48
N THR A 920 14.66 28.72 1.95
CA THR A 920 13.85 29.56 1.07
C THR A 920 13.81 30.93 1.74
N LEU A 921 14.44 31.95 1.15
CA LEU A 921 14.46 33.33 1.64
C LEU A 921 13.03 33.90 1.59
N GLY A 922 12.18 33.39 2.47
CA GLY A 922 10.86 33.85 2.81
C GLY A 922 10.94 34.48 4.19
N ILE A 923 11.02 35.80 4.22
CA ILE A 923 10.70 36.56 5.42
C ILE A 923 9.22 36.24 5.75
N GLY A 924 8.96 35.61 6.89
CA GLY A 924 7.62 35.57 7.50
C GLY A 924 6.84 34.26 7.54
N LEU A 925 7.43 33.08 7.29
CA LEU A 925 6.76 31.80 7.61
C LEU A 925 7.45 31.15 8.82
N ARG A 926 7.01 31.55 10.02
CA ARG A 926 7.15 30.70 11.20
C ARG A 926 6.15 29.55 11.06
N GLU A 927 6.65 28.33 10.95
CA GLU A 927 5.96 27.19 11.55
C GLU A 927 6.03 27.39 13.07
N ASP A 928 4.88 27.65 13.69
CA ASP A 928 4.73 27.64 15.15
C ASP A 928 4.96 26.21 15.65
N GLY A 929 6.21 25.91 16.01
CA GLY A 929 6.63 24.56 16.38
C GLY A 929 7.79 24.49 17.36
N ALA A 930 7.95 25.47 18.27
CA ALA A 930 8.67 25.34 19.55
C ALA A 930 8.79 26.74 20.20
N ASP A 931 7.95 27.02 21.21
CA ASP A 931 8.34 27.69 22.47
C ASP A 931 7.09 28.06 23.27
N ARG A 932 6.69 27.11 24.12
CA ARG A 932 5.77 27.35 25.24
C ARG A 932 6.57 28.01 26.39
N SER A 933 6.65 29.33 26.44
CA SER A 933 6.75 30.08 27.71
C SER A 933 6.85 31.58 27.48
N SER A 934 5.70 32.27 27.48
CA SER A 934 5.48 33.62 28.05
C SER A 934 4.40 34.39 27.27
N SER A 935 3.27 34.59 27.94
CA SER A 935 2.13 35.51 27.68
C SER A 935 0.76 34.81 27.66
N ALA A 936 0.47 34.14 28.78
CA ALA A 936 -0.87 33.78 29.16
C ALA A 936 -1.67 35.04 29.55
N ALA A 937 -2.41 35.65 28.63
CA ALA A 937 -3.55 36.54 28.96
C ALA A 937 -4.33 37.00 27.70
N ASN A 938 -4.98 36.06 26.99
CA ASN A 938 -6.37 36.22 26.49
C ASN A 938 -6.74 35.03 25.59
N ARG A 939 -7.42 34.05 26.18
CA ARG A 939 -8.17 33.04 25.41
C ARG A 939 -9.65 33.36 25.51
N LYS A 940 -10.28 33.58 24.34
CA LYS A 940 -11.64 33.13 24.06
C LYS A 940 -11.73 32.64 22.60
N GLY A 941 -11.86 31.31 22.46
CA GLY A 941 -12.65 30.58 21.46
C GLY A 941 -12.36 30.71 19.96
N GLY A 942 -11.94 29.59 19.33
CA GLY A 942 -12.38 29.17 17.99
C GLY A 942 -11.47 29.50 16.78
N GLY A 943 -10.95 28.44 16.13
CA GLY A 943 -10.61 28.42 14.69
C GLY A 943 -9.30 29.07 14.25
N ALA A 944 -8.22 28.29 14.16
CA ALA A 944 -6.93 28.70 13.60
C ALA A 944 -6.91 28.76 12.05
N ALA A 945 -7.90 29.40 11.42
CA ALA A 945 -8.02 29.50 9.96
C ALA A 945 -8.26 30.93 9.42
N ASN A 946 -8.32 31.95 10.27
CA ASN A 946 -8.69 33.32 9.87
C ASN A 946 -7.72 34.40 10.41
N HIS A 947 -6.40 34.20 10.28
CA HIS A 947 -5.48 35.34 10.41
C HIS A 947 -5.53 36.17 9.13
N THR A 948 -6.01 37.41 9.23
CA THR A 948 -6.03 38.38 8.12
C THR A 948 -4.60 38.66 7.65
N THR A 949 -4.31 38.46 6.37
CA THR A 949 -2.98 38.81 5.84
C THR A 949 -2.78 40.31 5.83
N GLU A 950 -1.70 40.79 6.45
CA GLU A 950 -1.31 42.19 6.41
C GLU A 950 -0.90 42.59 4.99
N VAL A 951 -1.47 43.69 4.50
CA VAL A 951 -1.27 44.18 3.13
C VAL A 951 0.13 44.79 2.97
N TYR A 952 0.60 45.49 4.00
CA TYR A 952 1.88 46.20 3.99
C TYR A 952 2.86 45.51 4.93
N GLU A 953 4.11 45.45 4.49
CA GLU A 953 5.22 45.07 5.37
C GLU A 953 5.66 46.31 6.18
N LYS A 954 6.10 46.10 7.43
CA LYS A 954 6.65 47.20 8.23
C LYS A 954 7.92 47.71 7.56
N TYR A 955 7.95 48.99 7.19
CA TYR A 955 9.11 49.59 6.53
C TYR A 955 10.38 49.40 7.38
N ASN A 956 11.29 48.58 6.88
CA ASN A 956 12.64 48.42 7.40
C ASN A 956 13.63 49.28 6.60
N PRO A 957 14.32 50.26 7.23
CA PRO A 957 15.26 51.15 6.54
C PRO A 957 16.48 50.41 5.94
N VAL A 958 16.75 49.18 6.40
CA VAL A 958 17.85 48.34 5.92
C VAL A 958 17.47 47.62 4.62
N LEU A 959 16.29 47.00 4.55
CA LEU A 959 15.82 46.25 3.37
C LEU A 959 15.18 47.13 2.30
N HIS A 960 14.40 48.14 2.69
CA HIS A 960 13.59 48.94 1.77
C HIS A 960 14.24 50.28 1.39
N ALA A 961 15.55 50.40 1.60
CA ALA A 961 16.37 51.55 1.22
C ALA A 961 16.20 51.95 -0.26
N GLY A 962 15.96 50.98 -1.15
CA GLY A 962 15.74 51.21 -2.58
C GLY A 962 14.35 51.78 -2.93
N MET A 963 13.46 51.95 -1.96
CA MET A 963 12.09 52.46 -2.14
C MET A 963 11.92 53.93 -1.71
N GLU A 964 13.00 54.61 -1.27
CA GLU A 964 12.94 56.02 -0.88
C GLU A 964 12.75 56.97 -2.07
N PRO A 965 11.96 58.06 -1.93
CA PRO A 965 11.81 59.06 -2.96
C PRO A 965 13.13 59.83 -3.19
N ARG A 966 13.48 60.02 -4.47
CA ARG A 966 14.68 60.74 -4.92
C ARG A 966 14.69 62.17 -4.36
N ARG A 967 15.73 62.55 -3.63
CA ARG A 967 15.97 63.93 -3.17
C ARG A 967 16.76 64.68 -4.25
N ASP A 968 16.29 65.86 -4.66
CA ASP A 968 17.04 66.73 -5.58
C ASP A 968 18.33 67.25 -4.92
N ARG A 969 19.30 67.75 -5.72
CA ARG A 969 20.57 68.37 -5.24
C ARG A 969 20.38 69.53 -4.24
N ARG A 970 19.15 70.02 -4.05
CA ARG A 970 18.77 71.08 -3.09
C ARG A 970 17.98 70.55 -1.88
N GLY A 971 17.91 69.23 -1.67
CA GLY A 971 17.21 68.61 -0.54
C GLY A 971 15.68 68.71 -0.59
N ARG A 972 15.09 69.17 -1.71
CA ARG A 972 13.63 69.17 -1.91
C ARG A 972 13.17 67.80 -2.40
N ILE A 973 12.11 67.30 -1.78
CA ILE A 973 11.40 66.08 -2.18
C ILE A 973 10.55 66.42 -3.40
N THR A 974 10.80 65.78 -4.54
CA THR A 974 9.96 65.91 -5.74
C THR A 974 9.12 64.64 -5.92
N ASN A 975 7.80 64.83 -5.98
CA ASN A 975 6.71 63.86 -6.15
C ASN A 975 6.16 63.15 -4.89
N LYS A 976 4.82 63.05 -4.91
CA LYS A 976 3.87 62.63 -3.89
C LYS A 976 4.00 61.13 -3.53
N GLU A 977 3.88 60.88 -2.22
CA GLU A 977 3.64 59.62 -1.52
C GLU A 977 4.83 58.62 -1.46
N PRO A 978 5.28 58.23 -0.24
CA PRO A 978 6.29 57.18 -0.09
C PRO A 978 5.75 55.83 -0.58
N ILE A 979 6.56 55.08 -1.34
CA ILE A 979 6.23 53.72 -1.77
C ILE A 979 6.24 52.83 -0.53
N THR A 980 5.05 52.42 -0.07
CA THR A 980 4.91 51.49 1.05
C THR A 980 5.16 50.07 0.58
N PRO A 981 6.10 49.31 1.19
CA PRO A 981 6.38 47.94 0.76
C PRO A 981 5.16 47.04 0.96
N ILE A 982 4.81 46.31 -0.10
CA ILE A 982 3.70 45.35 -0.07
C ILE A 982 4.26 44.00 0.39
N SER A 983 3.55 43.33 1.30
CA SER A 983 3.94 42.01 1.78
C SER A 983 3.97 40.98 0.64
N MET A 984 5.02 40.15 0.60
CA MET A 984 5.17 39.10 -0.40
C MET A 984 4.01 38.09 -0.41
N ALA A 985 3.47 37.76 0.77
CA ALA A 985 2.30 36.90 0.90
C ALA A 985 1.05 37.51 0.23
N PHE A 986 0.90 38.83 0.32
CA PHE A 986 -0.17 39.57 -0.34
C PHE A 986 0.05 39.65 -1.87
N ILE A 987 1.30 39.83 -2.34
CA ILE A 987 1.63 39.82 -3.78
C ILE A 987 1.25 38.48 -4.42
N LYS A 988 1.55 37.35 -3.78
CA LYS A 988 1.16 36.01 -4.26
C LYS A 988 -0.36 35.88 -4.43
N LYS A 989 -1.13 36.28 -3.40
CA LYS A 989 -2.60 36.34 -3.44
C LYS A 989 -3.10 37.26 -4.56
N TYR A 990 -2.48 38.42 -4.72
CA TYR A 990 -2.85 39.40 -5.75
C TYR A 990 -2.67 38.85 -7.17
N ILE A 991 -1.53 38.21 -7.45
CA ILE A 991 -1.24 37.59 -8.76
C ILE A 991 -2.23 36.46 -9.05
N GLN A 992 -2.49 35.59 -8.06
CA GLN A 992 -3.45 34.49 -8.18
C GLN A 992 -4.88 34.99 -8.47
N TYR A 993 -5.33 36.00 -7.74
CA TYR A 993 -6.65 36.62 -7.94
C TYR A 993 -6.78 37.24 -9.33
N SER A 994 -5.75 37.99 -9.75
CA SER A 994 -5.70 38.66 -11.05
C SER A 994 -5.75 37.66 -12.21
N LYS A 995 -5.03 36.54 -12.10
CA LYS A 995 -4.99 35.47 -13.13
C LYS A 995 -6.34 34.76 -13.32
N THR A 996 -7.06 34.50 -12.23
CA THR A 996 -8.26 33.66 -12.25
C THR A 996 -9.52 34.42 -12.68
N ARG A 997 -9.66 35.69 -12.26
CA ARG A 997 -10.90 36.47 -12.47
C ARG A 997 -10.83 37.43 -13.67
N CYS A 998 -9.67 38.00 -13.99
CA CYS A 998 -9.58 39.08 -14.98
C CYS A 998 -9.26 38.55 -16.38
N LYS A 999 -10.20 38.75 -17.31
CA LYS A 999 -10.06 38.42 -18.74
C LYS A 999 -10.19 39.69 -19.59
N PRO A 1000 -9.15 40.55 -19.65
CA PRO A 1000 -9.27 41.85 -20.31
C PRO A 1000 -9.43 41.72 -21.83
N GLN A 1001 -10.30 42.56 -22.39
CA GLN A 1001 -10.50 42.68 -23.84
C GLN A 1001 -9.86 43.97 -24.39
N LEU A 1002 -9.33 43.90 -25.61
CA LEU A 1002 -8.73 45.04 -26.30
C LEU A 1002 -9.81 46.04 -26.70
N THR A 1003 -9.61 47.32 -26.36
CA THR A 1003 -10.43 48.42 -26.87
C THR A 1003 -9.91 48.90 -28.22
N GLN A 1004 -10.79 49.52 -29.03
CA GLN A 1004 -10.41 50.07 -30.33
C GLN A 1004 -9.33 51.16 -30.21
N GLU A 1005 -9.40 51.99 -29.17
CA GLU A 1005 -8.41 53.04 -28.91
C GLU A 1005 -7.02 52.45 -28.63
N ALA A 1006 -6.94 51.42 -27.78
CA ALA A 1006 -5.69 50.73 -27.50
C ALA A 1006 -5.15 50.00 -28.74
N SER A 1007 -6.03 49.37 -29.54
CA SER A 1007 -5.65 48.69 -30.78
C SER A 1007 -5.01 49.65 -31.79
N ASN A 1008 -5.65 50.81 -32.04
CA ASN A 1008 -5.12 51.83 -32.93
C ASN A 1008 -3.75 52.35 -32.44
N TYR A 1009 -3.59 52.52 -31.11
CA TYR A 1009 -2.32 52.94 -30.54
C TYR A 1009 -1.23 51.87 -30.69
N ILE A 1010 -1.53 50.59 -30.46
CA ILE A 1010 -0.58 49.48 -30.61
C ILE A 1010 -0.11 49.36 -32.06
N VAL A 1011 -1.03 49.49 -33.04
CA VAL A 1011 -0.67 49.47 -34.47
C VAL A 1011 0.25 50.64 -34.81
N LYS A 1012 -0.07 51.83 -34.30
CA LYS A 1012 0.79 53.00 -34.47
C LYS A 1012 2.17 52.79 -33.83
N ALA A 1013 2.23 52.36 -32.57
CA ALA A 1013 3.47 52.11 -31.86
C ALA A 1013 4.34 51.05 -32.56
N TYR A 1014 3.73 49.97 -33.07
CA TYR A 1014 4.43 48.96 -33.87
C TYR A 1014 4.96 49.53 -35.20
N SER A 1015 4.17 50.35 -35.89
CA SER A 1015 4.61 51.00 -37.12
C SER A 1015 5.76 51.98 -36.86
N ASP A 1016 5.68 52.77 -35.78
CA ASP A 1016 6.71 53.72 -35.38
C ASP A 1016 8.00 52.96 -35.03
N LEU A 1017 7.93 51.90 -34.22
CA LEU A 1017 9.07 51.02 -33.91
C LEU A 1017 9.69 50.36 -35.15
N ARG A 1018 8.89 50.12 -36.19
CA ARG A 1018 9.36 49.53 -37.46
C ARG A 1018 9.87 50.57 -38.46
N ASN A 1019 9.52 51.84 -38.31
CA ASN A 1019 9.96 52.94 -39.17
C ASN A 1019 11.17 53.69 -38.60
N ASP A 1020 11.27 53.81 -37.27
CA ASP A 1020 12.45 54.30 -36.52
C ASP A 1020 13.73 53.47 -36.82
N VAL A 1021 13.55 52.37 -37.56
CA VAL A 1021 14.55 51.48 -38.15
C VAL A 1021 15.54 52.18 -39.09
N MET A 1022 15.22 53.36 -39.65
CA MET A 1022 16.04 54.04 -40.66
C MET A 1022 17.09 55.05 -40.13
N ASP A 1023 17.11 55.39 -38.83
CA ASP A 1023 18.16 56.26 -38.26
C ASP A 1023 19.37 55.44 -37.78
N ILE A 1024 20.54 55.73 -38.36
CA ILE A 1024 21.74 54.86 -38.45
C ILE A 1024 22.58 54.74 -37.16
N ALA A 1025 22.12 55.24 -36.00
CA ALA A 1025 22.97 55.34 -34.81
C ALA A 1025 22.77 54.26 -33.72
N THR A 1026 21.66 53.50 -33.71
CA THR A 1026 21.34 52.56 -32.62
C THR A 1026 21.26 51.10 -33.11
N ARG A 1027 22.25 50.30 -32.71
CA ARG A 1027 22.33 48.86 -33.02
C ARG A 1027 21.31 48.08 -32.18
N ARG A 1028 20.55 47.18 -32.83
CA ARG A 1028 19.41 46.47 -32.21
C ARG A 1028 19.82 45.21 -31.49
N THR A 1029 19.10 44.91 -30.40
CA THR A 1029 19.26 43.68 -29.62
C THR A 1029 18.53 42.46 -30.21
N ALA A 1030 17.45 42.64 -30.98
CA ALA A 1030 16.66 41.56 -31.60
C ALA A 1030 16.02 41.95 -32.95
N PRO A 1031 15.73 40.99 -33.84
CA PRO A 1031 15.03 41.25 -35.10
C PRO A 1031 13.54 41.58 -34.88
N MET A 1032 13.09 42.73 -35.41
CA MET A 1032 11.68 43.15 -35.36
C MET A 1032 10.83 42.38 -36.39
N THR A 1033 9.95 41.50 -35.90
CA THR A 1033 9.02 40.70 -36.72
C THR A 1033 7.56 41.03 -36.40
N ALA A 1034 6.61 40.45 -37.14
CA ALA A 1034 5.19 40.57 -36.82
C ALA A 1034 4.83 40.02 -35.41
N ARG A 1035 5.64 39.12 -34.82
CA ARG A 1035 5.42 38.63 -33.44
C ARG A 1035 5.53 39.73 -32.39
N THR A 1036 6.30 40.79 -32.65
CA THR A 1036 6.42 41.90 -31.70
C THR A 1036 5.09 42.64 -31.49
N LEU A 1037 4.19 42.60 -32.48
CA LEU A 1037 2.82 43.09 -32.34
C LEU A 1037 2.03 42.22 -31.33
N GLU A 1038 2.18 40.90 -31.41
CA GLU A 1038 1.56 39.99 -30.43
C GLU A 1038 2.15 40.20 -29.03
N THR A 1039 3.46 40.43 -28.92
CA THR A 1039 4.12 40.79 -27.66
C THR A 1039 3.52 42.05 -27.04
N LEU A 1040 3.30 43.11 -27.82
CA LEU A 1040 2.64 44.33 -27.34
C LEU A 1040 1.23 44.05 -26.82
N ILE A 1041 0.47 43.18 -27.49
CA ILE A 1041 -0.85 42.75 -27.04
C ILE A 1041 -0.77 41.96 -25.73
N ARG A 1042 0.18 41.02 -25.61
CA ARG A 1042 0.39 40.22 -24.39
C ARG A 1042 0.79 41.09 -23.20
N LEU A 1043 1.72 42.03 -23.38
CA LEU A 1043 2.15 42.96 -22.33
C LEU A 1043 1.03 43.91 -21.91
N SER A 1044 0.27 44.44 -22.88
CA SER A 1044 -0.87 45.35 -22.60
C SER A 1044 -1.99 44.62 -21.84
N THR A 1045 -2.29 43.37 -22.22
CA THR A 1045 -3.29 42.54 -21.52
C THR A 1045 -2.81 42.15 -20.11
N ALA A 1046 -1.55 41.80 -19.94
CA ALA A 1046 -0.96 41.53 -18.63
C ALA A 1046 -0.99 42.78 -17.71
N HIS A 1047 -0.71 43.97 -18.26
CA HIS A 1047 -0.79 45.22 -17.48
C HIS A 1047 -2.23 45.56 -17.08
N ALA A 1048 -3.22 45.31 -17.95
CA ALA A 1048 -4.63 45.46 -17.60
C ALA A 1048 -5.05 44.52 -16.46
N LYS A 1049 -4.53 43.28 -16.43
CA LYS A 1049 -4.72 42.35 -15.30
C LYS A 1049 -4.12 42.88 -14.00
N ALA A 1050 -2.97 43.56 -14.05
CA ALA A 1050 -2.36 44.20 -12.88
C ALA A 1050 -3.23 45.30 -12.26
N ARG A 1051 -4.19 45.84 -13.00
CA ARG A 1051 -5.17 46.85 -12.54
C ARG A 1051 -6.54 46.25 -12.23
N LEU A 1052 -6.71 44.93 -12.40
CA LEU A 1052 -7.99 44.24 -12.37
C LEU A 1052 -9.04 44.85 -13.33
N SER A 1053 -8.58 45.43 -14.46
CA SER A 1053 -9.47 46.01 -15.47
C SER A 1053 -9.98 44.93 -16.43
N ALA A 1054 -11.26 45.01 -16.80
CA ALA A 1054 -11.84 44.16 -17.84
C ALA A 1054 -11.56 44.66 -19.27
N MET A 1055 -11.08 45.90 -19.41
CA MET A 1055 -10.78 46.53 -20.69
C MET A 1055 -9.32 46.99 -20.72
N VAL A 1056 -8.63 46.75 -21.83
CA VAL A 1056 -7.28 47.27 -22.10
C VAL A 1056 -7.41 48.69 -22.64
N GLU A 1057 -6.87 49.66 -21.93
CA GLU A 1057 -6.90 51.07 -22.31
C GLU A 1057 -5.58 51.52 -22.94
N LYS A 1058 -5.59 52.70 -23.57
CA LYS A 1058 -4.38 53.31 -24.18
C LYS A 1058 -3.20 53.41 -23.21
N ARG A 1059 -3.44 53.70 -21.92
CA ARG A 1059 -2.37 53.76 -20.90
C ARG A 1059 -1.63 52.43 -20.70
N ASP A 1060 -2.32 51.30 -20.89
CA ASP A 1060 -1.72 49.98 -20.77
C ASP A 1060 -0.77 49.70 -21.95
N ALA A 1061 -1.17 50.16 -23.14
CA ALA A 1061 -0.34 50.07 -24.34
C ALA A 1061 0.91 50.97 -24.28
N ILE A 1062 0.82 52.15 -23.66
CA ILE A 1062 1.98 53.04 -23.45
C ILE A 1062 3.03 52.38 -22.55
N VAL A 1063 2.60 51.76 -21.43
CA VAL A 1063 3.54 51.07 -20.53
C VAL A 1063 4.18 49.85 -21.21
N ALA A 1064 3.41 49.10 -22.00
CA ALA A 1064 3.93 47.99 -22.79
C ALA A 1064 4.98 48.45 -23.82
N GLU A 1065 4.73 49.57 -24.50
CA GLU A 1065 5.67 50.19 -25.43
C GLU A 1065 6.96 50.64 -24.72
N GLU A 1066 6.86 51.28 -23.54
CA GLU A 1066 8.03 51.70 -22.75
C GLU A 1066 8.93 50.51 -22.37
N VAL A 1067 8.34 49.41 -21.90
CA VAL A 1067 9.09 48.19 -21.54
C VAL A 1067 9.76 47.58 -22.77
N LEU A 1068 9.05 47.54 -23.91
CA LEU A 1068 9.59 46.98 -25.15
C LEU A 1068 10.70 47.86 -25.75
N LYS A 1069 10.55 49.19 -25.75
CA LYS A 1069 11.58 50.14 -26.19
C LYS A 1069 12.86 50.00 -25.37
N PHE A 1070 12.73 49.87 -24.05
CA PHE A 1070 13.88 49.65 -23.18
C PHE A 1070 14.60 48.34 -23.50
N ALA A 1071 13.87 47.26 -23.80
CA ALA A 1071 14.45 45.97 -24.20
C ALA A 1071 15.17 46.03 -25.57
N LEU A 1072 14.63 46.78 -26.53
CA LEU A 1072 15.14 46.86 -27.91
C LEU A 1072 16.32 47.84 -28.07
N PHE A 1073 16.29 48.98 -27.37
CA PHE A 1073 17.21 50.10 -27.61
C PHE A 1073 18.05 50.52 -26.39
N LYS A 1074 17.85 49.93 -25.20
CA LYS A 1074 18.52 50.29 -23.93
C LYS A 1074 18.32 51.76 -23.49
N GLU A 1075 17.55 52.58 -24.20
CA GLU A 1075 17.30 53.98 -23.86
C GLU A 1075 16.10 54.14 -22.91
N VAL A 1076 16.26 55.00 -21.90
CA VAL A 1076 15.17 55.48 -21.04
C VAL A 1076 14.57 56.72 -21.71
N PRO A 1077 13.28 56.73 -22.08
CA PRO A 1077 12.68 57.92 -22.65
C PRO A 1077 12.71 59.07 -21.62
N VAL A 1078 13.44 60.13 -21.94
CA VAL A 1078 13.30 61.41 -21.20
C VAL A 1078 11.90 61.92 -21.50
N LYS A 1079 11.05 62.03 -20.47
CA LYS A 1079 9.75 62.72 -20.61
C LYS A 1079 10.02 64.09 -21.20
N GLU A 1080 9.51 64.35 -22.41
CA GLU A 1080 9.52 65.69 -23.02
C GLU A 1080 8.68 66.65 -22.16
N GLY A 1081 9.30 67.18 -21.12
CA GLY A 1081 8.76 68.28 -20.32
C GLY A 1081 9.04 69.59 -21.04
N ARG A 1082 8.00 70.19 -21.62
CA ARG A 1082 7.97 71.57 -22.15
C ARG A 1082 8.97 71.88 -23.27
N ARG A 1083 8.65 71.42 -24.49
CA ARG A 1083 8.92 72.25 -25.68
C ARG A 1083 7.98 73.46 -25.64
N THR A 1084 8.43 74.52 -24.97
CA THR A 1084 7.77 75.82 -24.94
C THR A 1084 7.67 76.37 -26.36
N LYS A 1085 6.46 76.83 -26.71
CA LYS A 1085 6.13 77.64 -27.89
C LYS A 1085 7.17 78.77 -28.11
N ARG A 1086 8.17 78.54 -28.95
CA ARG A 1086 8.96 79.59 -29.60
C ARG A 1086 9.79 78.97 -30.74
N LYS A 1087 9.12 78.64 -31.85
CA LYS A 1087 9.70 78.55 -33.21
C LYS A 1087 8.59 78.25 -34.21
N LYS A 1088 7.73 79.25 -34.42
CA LYS A 1088 7.00 79.49 -35.68
C LYS A 1088 7.01 80.99 -35.93
N ALA A 1089 8.22 81.50 -36.15
CA ALA A 1089 8.54 82.79 -36.77
C ALA A 1089 10.05 82.76 -37.07
N GLN A 1090 10.42 83.20 -38.27
CA GLN A 1090 11.78 83.34 -38.80
C GLN A 1090 12.55 82.06 -39.16
N ARG A 1091 12.34 81.62 -40.41
CA ARG A 1091 13.46 81.39 -41.33
C ARG A 1091 13.97 82.78 -41.75
N ASP A 1092 15.23 83.08 -41.46
CA ASP A 1092 16.17 83.64 -42.44
C ASP A 1092 17.57 83.80 -41.84
N GLY A 1093 18.54 83.18 -42.53
CA GLY A 1093 19.80 83.81 -42.93
C GLY A 1093 20.91 84.08 -41.90
N ARG A 1094 21.98 83.28 -42.04
CA ARG A 1094 23.42 83.60 -41.96
C ARG A 1094 24.21 83.28 -40.68
N ASP A 1095 25.40 82.78 -41.01
CA ASP A 1095 26.50 82.20 -40.26
C ASP A 1095 27.29 83.17 -39.35
N PRO A 1096 28.24 82.65 -38.53
CA PRO A 1096 28.61 83.20 -37.23
C PRO A 1096 29.97 83.91 -37.19
N THR A 1097 30.21 84.71 -36.13
CA THR A 1097 31.57 84.96 -35.59
C THR A 1097 31.53 85.18 -34.06
N PRO A 1098 32.59 84.76 -33.31
CA PRO A 1098 32.63 84.70 -31.84
C PRO A 1098 33.32 85.95 -31.23
N ASP A 1099 33.67 85.87 -29.93
CA ASP A 1099 34.47 86.79 -29.08
C ASP A 1099 33.65 87.75 -28.18
N LEU A 1100 33.95 88.04 -26.90
CA LEU A 1100 35.00 87.68 -25.93
C LEU A 1100 34.68 88.44 -24.61
N TYR A 1101 35.26 88.01 -23.47
CA TYR A 1101 35.47 88.76 -22.20
C TYR A 1101 34.24 89.12 -21.33
N CYS A 1102 34.29 89.27 -19.99
CA CYS A 1102 35.27 89.04 -18.94
C CYS A 1102 34.59 89.22 -17.55
N LEU A 1103 35.08 88.46 -16.55
CA LEU A 1103 35.39 88.87 -15.17
C LEU A 1103 34.36 89.56 -14.25
N GLY A 1104 34.09 88.90 -13.10
CA GLY A 1104 34.71 89.32 -11.82
C GLY A 1104 33.84 89.94 -10.70
N GLY A 1105 33.96 89.36 -9.48
CA GLY A 1105 33.79 90.01 -8.15
C GLY A 1105 32.45 89.75 -7.41
N ARG A 1106 32.33 88.91 -6.36
CA ARG A 1106 32.73 89.05 -4.91
C ARG A 1106 32.25 90.38 -4.26
N ARG A 1107 31.70 90.49 -3.02
CA ARG A 1107 31.40 89.63 -1.85
C ARG A 1107 30.66 90.50 -0.76
N HIS A 1108 29.84 89.88 0.11
CA HIS A 1108 29.51 90.24 1.53
C HIS A 1108 28.79 91.59 1.85
N ASP A 1109 28.00 91.82 2.92
CA ASP A 1109 27.67 91.10 4.17
C ASP A 1109 26.39 91.67 4.85
N ARG A 1110 25.72 90.83 5.67
CA ARG A 1110 25.00 91.04 6.97
C ARG A 1110 23.82 92.03 7.20
N ARG A 1111 22.72 91.40 7.67
CA ARG A 1111 21.88 91.63 8.89
C ARG A 1111 21.07 92.93 9.10
N ARG A 1112 19.76 92.78 9.39
CA ARG A 1112 19.03 93.26 10.62
C ARG A 1112 17.56 92.77 10.65
N PHE A 1113 17.06 92.54 11.87
CA PHE A 1113 15.66 92.36 12.35
C PHE A 1113 15.43 93.45 13.44
N PRO A 1114 14.29 93.63 14.16
CA PRO A 1114 12.83 93.36 13.96
C PRO A 1114 11.93 94.57 14.44
N THR A 1115 10.61 94.31 14.66
CA THR A 1115 9.55 94.96 15.54
C THR A 1115 8.23 95.16 14.76
N LEU A 1116 6.98 95.21 15.27
CA LEU A 1116 6.21 94.92 16.51
C LEU A 1116 4.68 94.99 16.11
N ASN A 1117 3.80 94.29 16.83
CA ASN A 1117 2.30 94.33 16.80
C ASN A 1117 1.73 95.62 17.49
N PRO A 1118 0.40 96.00 17.51
CA PRO A 1118 -0.72 95.21 18.12
C PRO A 1118 -2.24 95.58 17.83
N LEU A 1119 -3.15 94.85 18.54
CA LEU A 1119 -4.53 95.15 19.08
C LEU A 1119 -5.84 94.55 18.48
N HIS A 1120 -6.76 94.25 19.41
CA HIS A 1120 -7.93 93.30 19.57
C HIS A 1120 -9.32 93.89 19.13
N PRO A 1121 -10.58 93.37 19.42
CA PRO A 1121 -11.07 92.12 20.09
C PRO A 1121 -12.40 91.40 19.60
N GLN A 1122 -12.60 90.15 20.09
CA GLN A 1122 -13.82 89.45 20.65
C GLN A 1122 -15.10 89.07 19.84
N GLN A 1123 -15.50 87.78 19.88
CA GLN A 1123 -16.64 87.20 20.65
C GLN A 1123 -16.67 85.63 20.63
N HIS A 1124 -17.09 85.01 21.75
CA HIS A 1124 -17.20 83.58 22.17
C HIS A 1124 -18.68 83.26 22.58
N PRO A 1125 -19.12 82.17 23.31
CA PRO A 1125 -18.54 80.85 23.76
C PRO A 1125 -19.51 79.60 23.76
N GLY A 1126 -19.00 78.44 24.24
CA GLY A 1126 -19.68 77.43 25.12
C GLY A 1126 -20.09 76.08 24.46
N LEU A 1127 -19.82 74.84 24.90
CA LEU A 1127 -19.57 74.06 26.15
C LEU A 1127 -20.67 72.98 26.39
N THR A 1128 -20.24 71.71 26.48
CA THR A 1128 -20.67 70.59 27.37
C THR A 1128 -22.01 69.80 27.26
N THR A 1129 -21.84 68.46 27.29
CA THR A 1129 -22.51 67.38 28.09
C THR A 1129 -23.94 66.84 27.83
N SER A 1130 -24.01 65.50 27.85
CA SER A 1130 -24.97 64.60 28.54
C SER A 1130 -26.33 64.17 27.92
N SER A 1131 -26.61 62.87 28.11
CA SER A 1131 -27.89 62.17 28.42
C SER A 1131 -28.97 61.85 27.36
N TYR A 1132 -29.30 60.55 27.31
CA TYR A 1132 -30.54 59.83 26.93
C TYR A 1132 -31.87 60.57 27.23
N PRO A 1133 -33.04 60.28 26.57
CA PRO A 1133 -33.78 59.00 26.74
C PRO A 1133 -34.64 58.49 25.56
N ALA A 1134 -35.19 57.29 25.77
CA ALA A 1134 -36.16 56.56 24.94
C ALA A 1134 -37.57 57.18 24.97
N PHE A 1135 -38.42 56.90 23.96
CA PHE A 1135 -39.85 56.63 24.16
C PHE A 1135 -40.52 55.94 22.95
N ASN A 1136 -41.41 54.99 23.28
CA ASN A 1136 -42.32 54.20 22.46
C ASN A 1136 -43.49 55.01 21.86
N GLY A 1137 -44.14 54.46 20.81
CA GLY A 1137 -45.50 54.88 20.41
C GLY A 1137 -46.07 54.17 19.16
N ASN A 1138 -46.89 53.15 19.39
CA ASN A 1138 -47.71 52.36 18.46
C ASN A 1138 -48.63 53.15 17.49
N ASN A 1139 -48.95 52.62 16.30
CA ASN A 1139 -50.21 51.87 16.04
C ASN A 1139 -50.52 51.51 14.55
N LYS A 1140 -51.02 50.28 14.39
CA LYS A 1140 -52.11 49.77 13.52
C LYS A 1140 -51.94 49.47 12.02
N ILE A 1141 -51.91 48.16 11.74
CA ILE A 1141 -52.88 47.34 10.95
C ILE A 1141 -53.34 47.89 9.58
N THR A 1142 -53.02 47.16 8.50
CA THR A 1142 -54.02 46.47 7.63
C THR A 1142 -53.35 45.61 6.56
N ALA A 1143 -53.81 44.38 6.41
CA ALA A 1143 -53.52 43.46 5.31
C ALA A 1143 -54.53 43.68 4.18
N ILE A 1144 -54.09 43.71 2.92
CA ILE A 1144 -54.92 43.36 1.75
C ILE A 1144 -54.06 42.57 0.76
N THR A 1145 -54.50 41.34 0.54
CA THR A 1145 -54.10 40.37 -0.48
C THR A 1145 -54.65 40.78 -1.85
N ILE A 1146 -53.84 40.74 -2.91
CA ILE A 1146 -54.30 40.39 -4.28
C ILE A 1146 -53.24 39.50 -4.94
N THR A 1147 -53.71 38.34 -5.37
CA THR A 1147 -53.06 37.26 -6.13
C THR A 1147 -52.92 37.59 -7.61
N ASN A 1148 -51.81 37.17 -8.24
CA ASN A 1148 -51.76 36.57 -9.61
C ASN A 1148 -50.29 36.17 -9.93
N THR A 1149 -49.95 34.87 -9.87
CA THR A 1149 -49.88 33.91 -11.01
C THR A 1149 -48.81 34.22 -12.06
N HIS A 1150 -47.62 33.62 -11.94
CA HIS A 1150 -46.98 32.72 -12.93
C HIS A 1150 -45.48 32.48 -12.59
N PRO A 1151 -44.97 31.23 -12.70
CA PRO A 1151 -43.58 30.88 -12.41
C PRO A 1151 -42.66 31.03 -13.65
N PRO A 1152 -41.36 31.36 -13.48
CA PRO A 1152 -40.41 31.38 -14.59
C PRO A 1152 -39.91 29.96 -14.94
N ARG A 1153 -39.84 29.74 -16.25
CA ARG A 1153 -39.54 28.49 -16.98
C ARG A 1153 -38.14 27.92 -16.72
N ALA A 1154 -38.08 26.59 -16.65
CA ALA A 1154 -36.89 25.77 -16.80
C ALA A 1154 -36.33 25.80 -18.25
N PRO A 1155 -35.00 25.70 -18.45
CA PRO A 1155 -34.41 25.62 -19.79
C PRO A 1155 -34.58 24.21 -20.39
N ARG A 1156 -35.06 24.17 -21.64
CA ARG A 1156 -35.27 22.98 -22.47
C ARG A 1156 -33.96 22.27 -22.79
N ALA A 1157 -33.94 20.95 -22.60
CA ALA A 1157 -32.98 20.04 -23.18
C ALA A 1157 -33.21 19.92 -24.70
N ILE A 1158 -32.13 20.00 -25.47
CA ILE A 1158 -32.10 19.75 -26.91
C ILE A 1158 -31.82 18.24 -27.09
N PRO A 1159 -32.62 17.50 -27.89
CA PRO A 1159 -32.35 16.10 -28.15
C PRO A 1159 -31.20 15.96 -29.15
N LEU A 1160 -30.14 15.27 -28.76
CA LEU A 1160 -29.08 14.84 -29.67
C LEU A 1160 -29.60 13.71 -30.56
N SER A 1161 -29.49 13.94 -31.86
CA SER A 1161 -29.83 13.04 -32.95
C SER A 1161 -29.03 11.74 -32.90
N ALA A 1162 -29.74 10.62 -33.04
CA ALA A 1162 -29.16 9.32 -33.34
C ALA A 1162 -28.38 9.35 -34.67
N GLY A 1163 -27.13 8.90 -34.62
CA GLY A 1163 -26.31 8.54 -35.78
C GLY A 1163 -26.01 7.03 -35.74
N PRO A 1164 -25.74 6.38 -36.88
CA PRO A 1164 -26.13 5.01 -37.14
C PRO A 1164 -25.15 3.97 -36.59
N THR A 1165 -25.72 2.83 -36.21
CA THR A 1165 -25.04 1.55 -35.95
C THR A 1165 -24.22 1.08 -37.16
N PRO A 1166 -22.96 0.65 -37.00
CA PRO A 1166 -22.28 -0.13 -38.03
C PRO A 1166 -22.76 -1.59 -37.96
N GLU A 1167 -23.21 -2.08 -39.10
CA GLU A 1167 -23.64 -3.44 -39.35
C GLU A 1167 -22.50 -4.46 -39.18
N HIS A 1168 -22.93 -5.69 -38.90
CA HIS A 1168 -22.20 -6.93 -38.97
C HIS A 1168 -21.24 -7.02 -40.18
N ILE A 1169 -20.00 -7.43 -39.93
CA ILE A 1169 -19.17 -8.10 -40.92
C ILE A 1169 -18.77 -9.46 -40.34
N ALA A 1170 -19.27 -10.51 -40.98
CA ALA A 1170 -18.87 -11.89 -40.79
C ALA A 1170 -17.48 -12.13 -41.44
N LEU A 1171 -16.60 -12.80 -40.70
CA LEU A 1171 -15.63 -13.88 -41.04
C LEU A 1171 -14.84 -13.82 -42.36
N PRO A 1172 -13.57 -14.30 -42.40
CA PRO A 1172 -13.11 -15.63 -41.93
C PRO A 1172 -12.23 -15.64 -40.68
#